data_AF-A0A1D7XHB5-F1
#
_entry.id   AF-A0A1D7XHB5-F1
#
_cell.length_a   1.000
_cell.length_b   1.000
_cell.length_c   1.000
_cell.angle_alpha   90.00
_cell.angle_beta   90.00
_cell.angle_gamma   90.00
#
_symmetry.space_group_name_H-M   'P 1'
#
loop_
_entity.id
_entity.type
_entity.pdbx_description
1 polymer ?
#
loop_
_entity_poly.entity_id
_entity_poly.type
_entity_poly.pdbx_seq_one_letter_code
_entity_poly.pdbx_strand_id
1 'polypeptide(L)'
;MRFNINWDIFKVKNPRYEDSFEEMCRHLFCRIFGITGYDFQSNYNQTGLEMEPIEFEGKYYGFQSKFVKNSPYEQIEESLCKKDKAFDIYKGNLDCVYIYTNADIKPIPTEDELQKFDKGLIKNSPRIRIYKKAKENNIDLIYITRENFSHILNEERNLDIAEFYFGIGNEIDFINSCISDEDAKFLASPKYLEIKLCNNRKEQLDTNALICKNTISLLKGDPGTGKSEILKSIFTSYGSAHAENRDMVYKVLENKVLPVFIRLKEIINGNLEEFIRVRMADYSLKIYDKNNLSYLYVLDGIDEISFDYANKISLFLMRLNKQATTYAIVLSSRTNSPNIAILKGILNEIEEFQIEKLNDTYIEKYFEMQEDENKKLRYLSLKSNRLKLIEDLDDIFSIKLLWDNIEKVNSNTTKIALIEESTKKLLINDRVYSLNILESKQEKLRSICREISGYMQENNRLSIDLRRLQQLIYNEFTNINNNDVNDIIKCLREIFFSTPDNSSEESIFTFKHRRYEEYFLYEKVKQEFLDNPRILRELNLLSNNEFMMEVFIPQMVYDYKKNKNMLGVLSISFILDYLGSAYWRKENNVVLPKRNDWGSSEPEYQLSDELLFAIAAQTPPSLELLLNDHSLPIVDYLEDKNRWLKVVEVFHRNGHMKQTQYFISLISKIDKEEQGNKIWDNCPSFLYYRYKILGTSLLDMIKSLPDISDDNSIEGYENLESPLKSMVRAFYRIVLEFEPMFIVNNFNSIPSYHLNILCDELCKIKNLTMILSNEKFKHSLKKMLLKVDNNTYDISVEVIRKLINKDMVINDQVEKYFGSINNGNIPTWDTRQQVNVLLAAVFDKQDKVLYSNAKNQINIVQELIRNFYNNQTLLMDNIIMLLQDFDKVNDFEISKIIGIIIANLKLPIRQIKRILNSINEYLKCVDLTSVFYYINENNQEMYTQLSNPGMIMRMYNETKEKGITSYYGSYTETLLRFAKMIAIYNFEESYSIIKECINAGILRPCFRKEIIVNDVLSECLRIAKENYWYSEKELISFVSRVRKMIEFMQDSTDGGGRSSYFNYVLKKYYPSLFEDYSLDEGYTDYSEKIAYGNNSNKSIKDLLTLENLKEYYKGNIEDIDYSSKELWKTLITYEKEATGKLDILFGYFKESHYPYICGFSNCEYHYIPTSILWENSNWSDKIQDFIMEQGGHASLYNIIKMCTVIGEDSLGKKYFEQFIRLCELLVFE
;
A
#
# COMPACT_ATOMS: atom_id res chain seq x y z
N MET A 1 53.96 10.71 -1.38
CA MET A 1 53.26 10.35 -0.12
C MET A 1 54.31 10.00 0.92
N ARG A 2 54.15 10.39 2.19
CA ARG A 2 54.98 9.89 3.30
C ARG A 2 54.06 9.28 4.36
N PHE A 3 54.25 8.01 4.69
CA PHE A 3 53.55 7.29 5.74
C PHE A 3 54.16 7.61 7.11
N ASN A 4 53.30 7.77 8.12
CA ASN A 4 53.73 7.88 9.51
C ASN A 4 53.96 6.48 10.09
N ILE A 5 55.23 6.11 10.32
CA ILE A 5 55.60 4.76 10.78
C ILE A 5 55.38 4.64 12.29
N ASN A 6 54.21 4.12 12.68
CA ASN A 6 53.82 3.90 14.06
C ASN A 6 53.74 2.40 14.39
N TRP A 7 54.57 1.94 15.34
CA TRP A 7 54.65 0.53 15.74
C TRP A 7 53.44 0.04 16.55
N ASP A 8 52.66 0.94 17.15
CA ASP A 8 51.41 0.55 17.80
C ASP A 8 50.32 0.28 16.74
N ILE A 9 50.29 1.04 15.64
CA ILE A 9 49.45 0.74 14.46
C ILE A 9 49.85 -0.60 13.85
N PHE A 10 51.15 -0.84 13.71
CA PHE A 10 51.67 -2.11 13.19
C PHE A 10 51.18 -3.31 14.00
N LYS A 11 51.15 -3.22 15.33
CA LYS A 11 50.62 -4.29 16.20
C LYS A 11 49.11 -4.49 16.08
N VAL A 12 48.35 -3.39 15.91
CA VAL A 12 46.89 -3.47 15.73
C VAL A 12 46.55 -4.14 14.40
N LYS A 13 47.26 -3.78 13.32
CA LYS A 13 47.03 -4.30 11.97
C LYS A 13 47.53 -5.74 11.79
N ASN A 14 48.59 -6.14 12.49
CA ASN A 14 49.23 -7.44 12.33
C ASN A 14 49.11 -8.28 13.62
N PRO A 15 48.11 -9.17 13.74
CA PRO A 15 47.88 -9.96 14.96
C PRO A 15 49.08 -10.83 15.37
N ARG A 16 49.87 -11.30 14.39
CA ARG A 16 51.16 -11.98 14.59
C ARG A 16 52.31 -11.03 14.28
N TYR A 17 52.38 -9.94 15.03
CA TYR A 17 53.27 -8.81 14.74
C TYR A 17 54.76 -9.20 14.71
N GLU A 18 55.20 -10.25 15.42
CA GLU A 18 56.59 -10.73 15.33
C GLU A 18 56.86 -11.36 13.96
N ASP A 19 56.01 -12.30 13.51
CA ASP A 19 56.08 -12.94 12.19
C ASP A 19 55.95 -11.89 11.06
N SER A 20 54.99 -10.98 11.18
CA SER A 20 54.76 -9.92 10.19
C SER A 20 55.91 -8.92 10.14
N PHE A 21 56.58 -8.67 11.27
CA PHE A 21 57.77 -7.82 11.29
C PHE A 21 58.95 -8.50 10.58
N GLU A 22 59.15 -9.78 10.81
CA GLU A 22 60.15 -10.58 10.11
C GLU A 22 59.89 -10.57 8.59
N GLU A 23 58.66 -10.80 8.18
CA GLU A 23 58.26 -10.78 6.77
C GLU A 23 58.45 -9.40 6.12
N MET A 24 58.07 -8.33 6.81
CA MET A 24 58.34 -6.97 6.34
C MET A 24 59.85 -6.72 6.18
N CYS A 25 60.67 -7.14 7.14
CA CYS A 25 62.12 -7.00 7.07
C CYS A 25 62.70 -7.83 5.91
N ARG A 26 62.14 -9.02 5.67
CA ARG A 26 62.49 -9.86 4.52
C ARG A 26 62.20 -9.16 3.19
N HIS A 27 61.01 -8.56 3.03
CA HIS A 27 60.69 -7.80 1.82
C HIS A 27 61.66 -6.64 1.59
N LEU A 28 62.00 -5.90 2.65
CA LEU A 28 63.00 -4.82 2.57
C LEU A 28 64.37 -5.36 2.19
N PHE A 29 64.82 -6.45 2.80
CA PHE A 29 66.10 -7.09 2.51
C PHE A 29 66.18 -7.58 1.05
N CYS A 30 65.19 -8.33 0.58
CA CYS A 30 65.13 -8.78 -0.81
C CYS A 30 65.15 -7.61 -1.80
N ARG A 31 64.44 -6.51 -1.50
CA ARG A 31 64.39 -5.34 -2.38
C ARG A 31 65.69 -4.52 -2.40
N ILE A 32 66.46 -4.53 -1.31
CA ILE A 32 67.81 -3.93 -1.28
C ILE A 32 68.73 -4.62 -2.30
N PHE A 33 68.64 -5.95 -2.41
CA PHE A 33 69.52 -6.77 -3.25
C PHE A 33 68.89 -7.21 -4.59
N GLY A 34 67.67 -6.76 -4.90
CA GLY A 34 67.00 -7.04 -6.18
C GLY A 34 66.55 -8.51 -6.38
N ILE A 35 66.21 -9.20 -5.30
CA ILE A 35 65.94 -10.65 -5.27
C ILE A 35 64.45 -10.93 -5.49
N THR A 36 64.14 -11.91 -6.36
CA THR A 36 62.76 -12.27 -6.69
C THR A 36 62.32 -13.57 -6.01
N GLY A 37 61.00 -13.79 -5.90
CA GLY A 37 60.44 -14.93 -5.15
C GLY A 37 60.80 -16.33 -5.68
N TYR A 38 61.37 -16.45 -6.88
CA TYR A 38 61.84 -17.71 -7.47
C TYR A 38 63.27 -18.08 -7.03
N ASP A 39 64.05 -17.11 -6.53
CA ASP A 39 65.43 -17.29 -6.12
C ASP A 39 65.56 -17.80 -4.66
N PHE A 40 64.43 -18.23 -4.07
CA PHE A 40 64.28 -18.58 -2.67
C PHE A 40 63.69 -19.98 -2.46
N GLN A 41 64.31 -20.78 -1.60
CA GLN A 41 63.69 -21.97 -0.98
C GLN A 41 63.59 -21.75 0.53
N SER A 42 62.38 -21.76 1.08
CA SER A 42 62.12 -21.72 2.52
C SER A 42 62.53 -23.05 3.15
N ASN A 43 63.81 -23.20 3.51
CA ASN A 43 64.30 -24.34 4.28
C ASN A 43 64.15 -24.04 5.78
N TYR A 44 63.27 -24.78 6.47
CA TYR A 44 62.89 -24.61 7.89
C TYR A 44 64.03 -24.87 8.93
N ASN A 45 65.29 -24.98 8.50
CA ASN A 45 66.43 -25.34 9.35
C ASN A 45 67.59 -24.30 9.30
N GLN A 46 67.26 -23.02 9.16
CA GLN A 46 68.26 -21.95 9.19
C GLN A 46 68.54 -21.53 10.63
N THR A 47 69.78 -21.72 11.07
CA THR A 47 70.14 -21.53 12.48
C THR A 47 70.77 -20.15 12.69
N GLY A 48 69.96 -19.19 13.11
CA GLY A 48 70.42 -17.89 13.63
C GLY A 48 70.26 -16.67 12.72
N LEU A 49 69.89 -16.88 11.46
CA LEU A 49 69.46 -15.86 10.48
C LEU A 49 68.04 -16.20 10.01
N GLU A 50 67.27 -15.20 9.54
CA GLU A 50 65.92 -15.43 8.99
C GLU A 50 65.96 -15.90 7.52
N MET A 51 67.14 -15.86 6.89
CA MET A 51 67.40 -16.32 5.53
C MET A 51 68.86 -16.80 5.36
N GLU A 52 69.12 -17.73 4.44
CA GLU A 52 70.49 -18.10 4.04
C GLU A 52 71.25 -16.87 3.48
N PRO A 53 72.56 -16.73 3.77
CA PRO A 53 73.34 -15.62 3.25
C PRO A 53 73.35 -15.58 1.72
N ILE A 54 73.17 -14.39 1.16
CA ILE A 54 73.00 -14.18 -0.27
C ILE A 54 74.25 -13.53 -0.83
N GLU A 55 74.77 -14.07 -1.93
CA GLU A 55 75.90 -13.47 -2.64
C GLU A 55 75.44 -12.29 -3.50
N PHE A 56 76.01 -11.12 -3.24
CA PHE A 56 75.81 -9.93 -4.05
C PHE A 56 77.16 -9.20 -4.22
N GLU A 57 77.57 -8.97 -5.47
CA GLU A 57 78.87 -8.34 -5.81
C GLU A 57 80.10 -8.98 -5.10
N GLY A 58 80.11 -10.31 -4.95
CA GLY A 58 81.23 -11.06 -4.38
C GLY A 58 81.32 -11.02 -2.84
N LYS A 59 80.26 -10.58 -2.16
CA LYS A 59 80.09 -10.64 -0.69
C LYS A 59 78.79 -11.34 -0.32
N TYR A 60 78.78 -12.04 0.81
CA TYR A 60 77.62 -12.74 1.36
C TYR A 60 76.90 -11.93 2.44
N TYR A 61 75.61 -11.69 2.25
CA TYR A 61 74.77 -10.88 3.14
C TYR A 61 73.68 -11.72 3.80
N GLY A 62 73.59 -11.66 5.12
CA GLY A 62 72.48 -12.22 5.88
C GLY A 62 71.64 -11.15 6.58
N PHE A 63 70.48 -11.53 7.12
CA PHE A 63 69.77 -10.64 8.04
C PHE A 63 69.14 -11.37 9.22
N GLN A 64 68.97 -10.61 10.30
CA GLN A 64 68.21 -10.99 11.49
C GLN A 64 67.16 -9.92 11.78
N SER A 65 65.98 -10.33 12.22
CA SER A 65 64.95 -9.41 12.67
C SER A 65 64.55 -9.70 14.12
N LYS A 66 64.36 -8.63 14.91
CA LYS A 66 63.84 -8.74 16.28
C LYS A 66 62.88 -7.61 16.60
N PHE A 67 61.62 -7.99 16.79
CA PHE A 67 60.59 -7.11 17.32
C PHE A 67 60.58 -7.19 18.85
N VAL A 68 60.90 -6.09 19.54
CA VAL A 68 61.05 -6.06 21.00
C VAL A 68 60.40 -4.80 21.61
N LYS A 69 60.06 -4.88 22.89
CA LYS A 69 59.60 -3.71 23.67
C LYS A 69 60.76 -2.85 24.21
N ASN A 70 61.88 -3.49 24.52
CA ASN A 70 63.05 -2.85 25.14
C ASN A 70 64.32 -3.03 24.26
N SER A 71 65.22 -3.97 24.61
CA SER A 71 66.51 -4.16 23.95
C SER A 71 66.62 -5.55 23.29
N PRO A 72 67.03 -5.65 22.02
CA PRO A 72 67.14 -6.92 21.31
C PRO A 72 68.48 -7.63 21.49
N TYR A 73 69.48 -7.00 22.14
CA TYR A 73 70.86 -7.49 22.11
C TYR A 73 71.07 -8.89 22.69
N GLU A 74 70.33 -9.31 23.72
CA GLU A 74 70.45 -10.69 24.22
C GLU A 74 69.98 -11.69 23.16
N GLN A 75 68.82 -11.46 22.56
CA GLN A 75 68.27 -12.34 21.52
C GLN A 75 69.15 -12.35 20.26
N ILE A 76 69.72 -11.21 19.87
CA ILE A 76 70.67 -11.11 18.75
C ILE A 76 71.96 -11.87 19.08
N GLU A 77 72.48 -11.76 20.30
CA GLU A 77 73.66 -12.51 20.72
C GLU A 77 73.39 -14.02 20.67
N GLU A 78 72.22 -14.44 21.11
CA GLU A 78 71.81 -15.83 21.05
C GLU A 78 71.65 -16.38 19.64
N SER A 79 71.18 -15.55 18.69
CA SER A 79 70.97 -15.96 17.31
C SER A 79 72.24 -15.90 16.47
N LEU A 80 73.14 -14.94 16.71
CA LEU A 80 74.33 -14.72 15.89
C LEU A 80 75.60 -15.33 16.49
N CYS A 81 75.80 -15.21 17.81
CA CYS A 81 77.11 -15.35 18.46
C CYS A 81 77.29 -16.63 19.29
N LYS A 82 76.24 -17.35 19.69
CA LYS A 82 76.38 -18.62 20.43
C LYS A 82 77.02 -19.72 19.56
N LYS A 83 77.49 -20.79 20.20
CA LYS A 83 78.07 -21.93 19.49
C LYS A 83 77.04 -22.55 18.53
N ASP A 84 77.49 -22.94 17.34
CA ASP A 84 76.64 -23.55 16.30
C ASP A 84 75.51 -22.60 15.84
N LYS A 85 75.79 -21.30 15.76
CA LYS A 85 74.89 -20.25 15.26
C LYS A 85 75.50 -19.50 14.07
N ALA A 86 74.86 -18.43 13.59
CA ALA A 86 75.15 -17.81 12.30
C ALA A 86 76.64 -17.50 12.06
N PHE A 87 77.36 -16.92 13.03
CA PHE A 87 78.79 -16.59 12.85
C PHE A 87 79.70 -17.83 12.80
N ASP A 88 79.29 -18.94 13.43
CA ASP A 88 80.05 -20.18 13.44
C ASP A 88 79.69 -21.06 12.22
N ILE A 89 78.40 -21.12 11.85
CA ILE A 89 77.87 -21.95 10.74
C ILE A 89 78.25 -21.38 9.38
N TYR A 90 78.11 -20.07 9.18
CA TYR A 90 78.38 -19.41 7.89
C TYR A 90 79.79 -18.82 7.82
N LYS A 91 80.71 -19.31 8.64
CA LYS A 91 82.07 -18.80 8.71
C LYS A 91 82.78 -18.92 7.36
N GLY A 92 83.17 -17.77 6.80
CA GLY A 92 83.78 -17.67 5.47
C GLY A 92 82.80 -17.42 4.32
N ASN A 93 81.49 -17.55 4.55
CA ASN A 93 80.40 -17.29 3.60
C ASN A 93 79.35 -16.33 4.20
N LEU A 94 79.80 -15.38 5.03
CA LEU A 94 78.99 -14.33 5.61
C LEU A 94 79.90 -13.13 5.88
N ASP A 95 79.73 -12.07 5.08
CA ASP A 95 80.55 -10.86 5.16
C ASP A 95 79.80 -9.73 5.87
N CYS A 96 78.47 -9.71 5.81
CA CYS A 96 77.66 -8.66 6.40
C CYS A 96 76.32 -9.19 6.92
N VAL A 97 75.87 -8.68 8.07
CA VAL A 97 74.55 -8.99 8.65
C VAL A 97 73.74 -7.71 8.87
N TYR A 98 72.56 -7.67 8.27
CA TYR A 98 71.55 -6.65 8.56
C TYR A 98 70.75 -7.04 9.80
N ILE A 99 70.65 -6.15 10.77
CA ILE A 99 69.92 -6.37 12.01
C ILE A 99 68.76 -5.39 12.06
N TYR A 100 67.55 -5.88 11.84
CA TYR A 100 66.32 -5.10 11.86
C TYR A 100 65.67 -5.14 13.23
N THR A 101 65.32 -3.97 13.79
CA THR A 101 64.61 -3.89 15.06
C THR A 101 63.72 -2.64 15.17
N ASN A 102 62.56 -2.79 15.81
CA ASN A 102 61.62 -1.71 16.07
C ASN A 102 62.01 -0.84 17.29
N ALA A 103 63.14 -1.11 17.94
CA ALA A 103 63.63 -0.36 19.09
C ALA A 103 64.70 0.69 18.70
N ASP A 104 64.72 1.82 19.41
CA ASP A 104 65.80 2.80 19.30
C ASP A 104 66.97 2.36 20.19
N ILE A 105 68.04 1.89 19.56
CA ILE A 105 69.19 1.29 20.24
C ILE A 105 70.50 1.93 19.77
N LYS A 106 71.59 1.79 20.54
CA LYS A 106 72.92 2.30 20.16
C LYS A 106 73.72 1.22 19.40
N PRO A 107 73.81 1.25 18.07
CA PRO A 107 74.19 0.08 17.28
C PRO A 107 75.65 -0.37 17.48
N ILE A 108 76.60 0.57 17.61
CA ILE A 108 78.05 0.27 17.61
C ILE A 108 78.70 0.82 18.88
N PRO A 109 79.48 0.03 19.64
CA PRO A 109 80.29 0.53 20.76
C PRO A 109 81.35 1.55 20.29
N THR A 110 81.51 2.64 21.03
CA THR A 110 82.58 3.62 20.77
C THR A 110 83.96 3.05 21.12
N GLU A 111 85.02 3.58 20.50
CA GLU A 111 86.40 3.16 20.83
C GLU A 111 86.73 3.34 22.32
N ASP A 112 86.19 4.39 22.96
CA ASP A 112 86.32 4.63 24.40
C ASP A 112 85.59 3.56 25.24
N GLU A 113 84.39 3.12 24.83
CA GLU A 113 83.68 2.00 25.47
C GLU A 113 84.46 0.68 25.34
N LEU A 114 85.09 0.43 24.18
CA LEU A 114 85.91 -0.77 23.94
C LEU A 114 87.20 -0.75 24.76
N GLN A 115 87.91 0.37 24.80
CA GLN A 115 89.12 0.53 25.62
C GLN A 115 88.83 0.42 27.12
N LYS A 116 87.70 0.97 27.59
CA LYS A 116 87.25 0.83 28.99
C LYS A 116 86.83 -0.59 29.32
N PHE A 117 86.22 -1.31 28.38
CA PHE A 117 85.93 -2.74 28.53
C PHE A 117 87.21 -3.60 28.61
N ASP A 118 88.20 -3.36 27.75
CA ASP A 118 89.48 -4.09 27.76
C ASP A 118 90.28 -3.87 29.06
N LYS A 119 90.05 -2.74 29.73
CA LYS A 119 90.60 -2.41 31.06
C LYS A 119 89.73 -2.89 32.23
N GLY A 120 88.62 -3.59 31.97
CA GLY A 120 87.71 -4.12 32.99
C GLY A 120 86.80 -3.09 33.68
N LEU A 121 86.70 -1.87 33.14
CA LEU A 121 86.03 -0.72 33.76
C LEU A 121 84.53 -0.59 33.42
N ILE A 122 84.01 -1.35 32.45
CA ILE A 122 82.58 -1.39 32.08
C ILE A 122 82.13 -2.86 32.04
N LYS A 123 80.89 -3.12 32.47
CA LYS A 123 80.29 -4.47 32.43
C LYS A 123 80.24 -5.03 31.01
N ASN A 124 80.53 -6.33 30.91
CA ASN A 124 80.40 -7.13 29.70
C ASN A 124 78.93 -7.18 29.23
N SER A 125 78.56 -6.33 28.28
CA SER A 125 77.20 -6.28 27.74
C SER A 125 77.09 -7.09 26.44
N PRO A 126 75.92 -7.71 26.14
CA PRO A 126 75.67 -8.43 24.89
C PRO A 126 76.08 -7.64 23.63
N ARG A 127 75.81 -6.33 23.61
CA ARG A 127 76.20 -5.40 22.54
C ARG A 127 77.72 -5.40 22.26
N ILE A 128 78.54 -5.37 23.31
CA ILE A 128 80.02 -5.38 23.18
C ILE A 128 80.49 -6.75 22.67
N ARG A 129 79.87 -7.85 23.13
CA ARG A 129 80.21 -9.21 22.71
C ARG A 129 79.88 -9.47 21.25
N ILE A 130 78.69 -9.05 20.80
CA ILE A 130 78.28 -9.15 19.40
C ILE A 130 79.30 -8.43 18.51
N TYR A 131 79.66 -7.19 18.84
CA TYR A 131 80.59 -6.40 18.05
C TYR A 131 81.99 -7.00 17.99
N LYS A 132 82.53 -7.46 19.13
CA LYS A 132 83.85 -8.12 19.17
C LYS A 132 83.85 -9.41 18.34
N LYS A 133 82.84 -10.27 18.52
CA LYS A 133 82.76 -11.53 17.80
C LYS A 133 82.54 -11.32 16.29
N ALA A 134 81.81 -10.29 15.88
CA ALA A 134 81.70 -9.90 14.48
C ALA A 134 83.06 -9.47 13.89
N LYS A 135 83.83 -8.62 14.60
CA LYS A 135 85.19 -8.25 14.20
C LYS A 135 86.15 -9.43 14.11
N GLU A 136 86.10 -10.36 15.06
CA GLU A 136 86.92 -11.59 15.04
C GLU A 136 86.65 -12.47 13.81
N ASN A 137 85.42 -12.42 13.28
CA ASN A 137 85.01 -13.17 12.10
C ASN A 137 85.00 -12.33 10.80
N ASN A 138 85.50 -11.08 10.82
CA ASN A 138 85.46 -10.13 9.69
C ASN A 138 84.04 -9.88 9.14
N ILE A 139 83.03 -9.84 10.01
CA ILE A 139 81.63 -9.60 9.63
C ILE A 139 81.23 -8.14 9.94
N ASP A 140 80.71 -7.44 8.95
CA ASP A 140 80.13 -6.11 9.10
C ASP A 140 78.68 -6.20 9.63
N LEU A 141 78.32 -5.33 10.59
CA LEU A 141 76.97 -5.28 11.15
C LEU A 141 76.26 -3.97 10.79
N ILE A 142 75.13 -4.08 10.10
CA ILE A 142 74.31 -2.94 9.71
C ILE A 142 73.02 -2.99 10.52
N TYR A 143 72.83 -2.01 11.41
CA TYR A 143 71.63 -1.92 12.24
C TYR A 143 70.58 -1.03 11.57
N ILE A 144 69.39 -1.58 11.36
CA ILE A 144 68.20 -0.86 10.92
C ILE A 144 67.27 -0.72 12.13
N THR A 145 67.32 0.45 12.76
CA THR A 145 66.58 0.78 13.98
C THR A 145 65.28 1.52 13.66
N ARG A 146 64.48 1.83 14.69
CA ARG A 146 63.19 2.52 14.52
C ARG A 146 63.29 3.85 13.77
N GLU A 147 64.32 4.65 14.01
CA GLU A 147 64.56 5.88 13.22
C GLU A 147 64.77 5.59 11.73
N ASN A 148 65.52 4.54 11.40
CA ASN A 148 65.82 4.17 10.01
C ASN A 148 64.57 3.74 9.24
N PHE A 149 63.65 3.02 9.87
CA PHE A 149 62.41 2.56 9.23
C PHE A 149 61.56 3.73 8.70
N SER A 150 61.55 4.85 9.42
CA SER A 150 60.80 6.04 8.99
C SER A 150 61.29 6.60 7.65
N HIS A 151 62.57 6.43 7.34
CA HIS A 151 63.17 6.82 6.07
C HIS A 151 63.04 5.74 5.01
N ILE A 152 63.43 4.50 5.34
CA ILE A 152 63.50 3.38 4.38
C ILE A 152 62.12 3.03 3.80
N LEU A 153 61.09 2.97 4.65
CA LEU A 153 59.72 2.65 4.22
C LEU A 153 59.10 3.79 3.39
N ASN A 154 59.61 5.00 3.51
CA ASN A 154 59.14 6.16 2.76
C ASN A 154 59.95 6.47 1.50
N GLU A 155 60.90 5.59 1.13
CA GLU A 155 61.52 5.62 -0.19
C GLU A 155 60.50 5.25 -1.26
N GLU A 156 60.57 5.88 -2.44
CA GLU A 156 59.61 5.67 -3.54
C GLU A 156 59.44 4.19 -3.91
N ARG A 157 60.54 3.42 -3.87
CA ARG A 157 60.55 1.98 -4.13
C ARG A 157 59.91 1.12 -3.05
N ASN A 158 59.59 1.64 -1.85
CA ASN A 158 59.09 0.90 -0.69
C ASN A 158 57.71 1.34 -0.20
N LEU A 159 57.07 2.28 -0.90
CA LEU A 159 55.79 2.85 -0.47
C LEU A 159 54.67 1.79 -0.37
N ASP A 160 54.69 0.78 -1.25
CA ASP A 160 53.79 -0.38 -1.22
C ASP A 160 53.97 -1.24 0.05
N ILE A 161 55.20 -1.45 0.51
CA ILE A 161 55.49 -2.14 1.78
C ILE A 161 54.99 -1.30 2.96
N ALA A 162 55.24 0.01 2.92
CA ALA A 162 54.78 0.92 3.97
C ALA A 162 53.25 0.95 4.08
N GLU A 163 52.55 0.99 2.95
CA GLU A 163 51.09 0.93 2.87
C GLU A 163 50.55 -0.40 3.40
N PHE A 164 51.13 -1.52 2.95
CA PHE A 164 50.72 -2.86 3.36
C PHE A 164 50.82 -3.06 4.89
N TYR A 165 51.91 -2.62 5.50
CA TYR A 165 52.15 -2.86 6.94
C TYR A 165 51.68 -1.75 7.88
N PHE A 166 51.58 -0.50 7.41
CA PHE A 166 51.26 0.66 8.26
C PHE A 166 50.09 1.53 7.75
N GLY A 167 49.56 1.31 6.55
CA GLY A 167 48.42 2.08 6.03
C GLY A 167 47.08 1.75 6.71
N ILE A 168 46.26 2.77 6.97
CA ILE A 168 44.83 2.71 7.38
C ILE A 168 43.99 3.37 6.25
N GLY A 169 44.20 2.93 5.01
CA GLY A 169 43.56 3.53 3.83
C GLY A 169 42.14 3.03 3.63
N ASN A 170 41.97 1.72 3.67
CA ASN A 170 40.75 1.06 3.24
C ASN A 170 39.49 1.42 4.04
N GLU A 171 39.59 1.59 5.36
CA GLU A 171 38.47 2.01 6.21
C GLU A 171 38.04 3.44 5.91
N ILE A 172 39.01 4.34 5.69
CA ILE A 172 38.77 5.74 5.37
C ILE A 172 38.18 5.85 3.96
N ASP A 173 38.73 5.10 3.01
CA ASP A 173 38.23 5.02 1.63
C ASP A 173 36.80 4.44 1.59
N PHE A 174 36.49 3.49 2.47
CA PHE A 174 35.14 2.96 2.65
C PHE A 174 34.17 4.00 3.25
N ILE A 175 34.58 4.73 4.30
CA ILE A 175 33.74 5.79 4.90
C ILE A 175 33.45 6.88 3.84
N ASN A 176 34.48 7.29 3.11
CA ASN A 176 34.37 8.31 2.06
C ASN A 176 33.55 7.84 0.85
N SER A 177 33.41 6.52 0.61
CA SER A 177 32.56 5.99 -0.46
C SER A 177 31.09 5.84 -0.08
N CYS A 178 30.75 5.99 1.20
CA CYS A 178 29.37 5.85 1.70
C CYS A 178 28.53 7.13 1.56
N ILE A 179 29.17 8.30 1.50
CA ILE A 179 28.51 9.61 1.38
C ILE A 179 29.32 10.53 0.46
N SER A 180 28.68 11.45 -0.26
CA SER A 180 29.38 12.40 -1.12
C SER A 180 30.02 13.56 -0.34
N ASP A 181 31.08 14.15 -0.91
CA ASP A 181 31.71 15.37 -0.37
C ASP A 181 30.73 16.53 -0.21
N GLU A 182 29.80 16.67 -1.18
CA GLU A 182 28.79 17.73 -1.16
C GLU A 182 27.83 17.57 0.01
N ASP A 183 27.34 16.35 0.24
CA ASP A 183 26.47 16.02 1.37
C ASP A 183 27.18 16.28 2.71
N ALA A 184 28.44 15.82 2.84
CA ALA A 184 29.21 16.03 4.06
C ALA A 184 29.45 17.52 4.37
N LYS A 185 29.78 18.33 3.36
CA LYS A 185 29.95 19.78 3.50
C LYS A 185 28.64 20.48 3.86
N PHE A 186 27.52 20.07 3.26
CA PHE A 186 26.20 20.63 3.58
C PHE A 186 25.83 20.37 5.05
N LEU A 187 25.99 19.13 5.52
CA LEU A 187 25.68 18.74 6.91
C LEU A 187 26.57 19.45 7.95
N ALA A 188 27.82 19.76 7.59
CA ALA A 188 28.73 20.55 8.44
C ALA A 188 28.47 22.07 8.38
N SER A 189 27.65 22.54 7.44
CA SER A 189 27.41 23.97 7.22
C SER A 189 26.37 24.53 8.20
N PRO A 190 26.42 25.85 8.51
CA PRO A 190 25.39 26.51 9.32
C PRO A 190 23.99 26.53 8.65
N LYS A 191 23.90 26.14 7.37
CA LYS A 191 22.65 26.04 6.62
C LYS A 191 21.87 24.75 6.91
N TYR A 192 22.49 23.77 7.54
CA TYR A 192 21.81 22.54 7.94
C TYR A 192 20.87 22.82 9.13
N LEU A 193 19.59 22.54 8.94
CA LEU A 193 18.58 22.68 9.99
C LEU A 193 18.45 21.36 10.75
N GLU A 194 18.96 21.30 11.97
CA GLU A 194 18.77 20.12 12.84
C GLU A 194 17.32 20.05 13.35
N ILE A 195 16.64 18.96 13.00
CA ILE A 195 15.24 18.70 13.36
C ILE A 195 15.21 17.82 14.62
N LYS A 196 14.29 18.13 15.54
CA LYS A 196 14.13 17.36 16.78
C LYS A 196 13.34 16.06 16.55
N LEU A 197 13.64 15.07 17.37
CA LEU A 197 12.96 13.78 17.38
C LEU A 197 12.01 13.67 18.56
N CYS A 198 10.95 12.90 18.41
CA CYS A 198 10.08 12.50 19.52
C CYS A 198 10.14 10.98 19.70
N ASN A 199 10.23 10.49 20.94
CA ASN A 199 10.04 9.07 21.23
C ASN A 199 8.56 8.70 21.37
N ASN A 200 8.27 7.42 21.61
CA ASN A 200 6.92 6.91 21.88
C ASN A 200 6.19 7.58 23.06
N ARG A 201 6.92 8.25 23.96
CA ARG A 201 6.35 9.01 25.10
C ARG A 201 6.12 10.48 24.77
N LYS A 202 6.35 10.90 23.52
CA LYS A 202 6.31 12.29 23.04
C LYS A 202 7.31 13.21 23.74
N GLU A 203 8.44 12.67 24.19
CA GLU A 203 9.55 13.45 24.73
C GLU A 203 10.45 13.90 23.57
N GLN A 204 10.82 15.18 23.54
CA GLN A 204 11.76 15.73 22.56
C GLN A 204 13.20 15.27 22.88
N LEU A 205 13.88 14.78 21.85
CA LEU A 205 15.23 14.21 21.92
C LEU A 205 16.09 14.71 20.76
N ASP A 206 17.40 14.73 20.99
CA ASP A 206 18.40 15.02 19.95
C ASP A 206 18.66 13.79 19.06
N THR A 207 19.26 14.01 17.90
CA THR A 207 19.54 12.97 16.89
C THR A 207 20.40 11.81 17.44
N ASN A 208 21.30 12.09 18.39
CA ASN A 208 22.13 11.08 19.06
C ASN A 208 21.32 10.02 19.84
N ALA A 209 20.06 10.31 20.21
CA ALA A 209 19.20 9.34 20.90
C ALA A 209 18.87 8.11 20.03
N LEU A 210 19.03 8.20 18.70
CA LEU A 210 18.84 7.07 17.78
C LEU A 210 19.86 5.95 17.99
N ILE A 211 20.98 6.18 18.66
CA ILE A 211 22.05 5.18 18.81
C ILE A 211 21.84 4.42 20.11
N CYS A 212 21.01 3.38 20.04
CA CYS A 212 20.76 2.47 21.16
C CYS A 212 21.62 1.21 21.02
N LYS A 213 22.49 0.94 22.00
CA LYS A 213 23.38 -0.24 21.97
C LYS A 213 22.56 -1.52 22.12
N ASN A 214 22.89 -2.55 21.32
CA ASN A 214 22.27 -3.87 21.31
C ASN A 214 20.76 -3.89 20.97
N THR A 215 20.19 -2.77 20.53
CA THR A 215 18.81 -2.68 20.07
C THR A 215 18.76 -2.04 18.68
N ILE A 216 17.60 -2.18 18.03
CA ILE A 216 17.35 -1.61 16.72
C ILE A 216 16.52 -0.34 16.90
N SER A 217 16.99 0.78 16.35
CA SER A 217 16.25 2.04 16.35
C SER A 217 15.58 2.27 15.00
N LEU A 218 14.32 2.68 15.01
CA LEU A 218 13.54 3.01 13.82
C LEU A 218 13.12 4.48 13.83
N LEU A 219 13.64 5.24 12.87
CA LEU A 219 13.27 6.63 12.59
C LEU A 219 12.11 6.70 11.59
N LYS A 220 10.99 7.25 12.03
CA LYS A 220 9.76 7.45 11.24
C LYS A 220 9.57 8.91 10.84
N GLY A 221 9.02 9.13 9.66
CA GLY A 221 8.54 10.44 9.22
C GLY A 221 8.00 10.40 7.80
N ASP A 222 7.21 11.40 7.40
CA ASP A 222 6.55 11.43 6.10
C ASP A 222 7.53 11.77 4.94
N PRO A 223 7.15 11.63 3.66
CA PRO A 223 8.03 12.01 2.55
C PRO A 223 8.44 13.49 2.64
N GLY A 224 9.75 13.76 2.58
CA GLY A 224 10.27 15.12 2.64
C GLY A 224 10.61 15.66 4.04
N THR A 225 10.45 14.87 5.10
CA THR A 225 10.75 15.33 6.48
C THR A 225 12.23 15.35 6.87
N GLY A 226 13.13 14.85 6.00
CA GLY A 226 14.58 14.90 6.25
C GLY A 226 15.20 13.63 6.87
N LYS A 227 14.52 12.47 6.78
CA LYS A 227 14.99 11.18 7.31
C LYS A 227 16.42 10.84 6.86
N SER A 228 16.66 10.90 5.55
CA SER A 228 17.96 10.59 4.94
C SER A 228 19.05 11.54 5.42
N GLU A 229 18.75 12.83 5.55
CA GLU A 229 19.67 13.86 6.04
C GLU A 229 20.04 13.64 7.51
N ILE A 230 19.09 13.23 8.36
CA ILE A 230 19.36 12.88 9.77
C ILE A 230 20.27 11.64 9.85
N LEU A 231 19.98 10.60 9.07
CA LEU A 231 20.82 9.40 9.02
C LEU A 231 22.23 9.68 8.52
N LYS A 232 22.37 10.52 7.48
CA LYS A 232 23.67 10.99 6.98
C LYS A 232 24.40 11.83 8.03
N SER A 233 23.71 12.68 8.78
CA SER A 233 24.29 13.45 9.88
C SER A 233 24.88 12.54 10.97
N ILE A 234 24.15 11.49 11.35
CA ILE A 234 24.64 10.45 12.28
C ILE A 234 25.89 9.76 11.71
N PHE A 235 25.83 9.36 10.44
CA PHE A 235 26.97 8.74 9.76
C PHE A 235 28.20 9.64 9.77
N THR A 236 28.06 10.92 9.37
CA THR A 236 29.17 11.88 9.33
C THR A 236 29.73 12.15 10.73
N SER A 237 28.89 12.22 11.75
CA SER A 237 29.32 12.41 13.15
C SER A 237 30.19 11.25 13.66
N TYR A 238 29.94 10.02 13.19
CA TYR A 238 30.69 8.81 13.58
C TYR A 238 31.80 8.40 12.60
N GLY A 239 31.79 8.91 11.37
CA GLY A 239 32.82 8.60 10.37
C GLY A 239 33.83 9.72 10.17
N SER A 240 33.47 10.97 10.50
CA SER A 240 34.19 12.17 10.03
C SER A 240 34.47 12.10 8.53
N ALA A 241 33.46 11.67 7.75
CA ALA A 241 33.58 11.47 6.31
C ALA A 241 34.06 12.75 5.62
N HIS A 242 35.06 12.62 4.74
CA HIS A 242 35.69 13.72 4.01
C HIS A 242 36.36 14.79 4.89
N ALA A 243 36.71 14.48 6.14
CA ALA A 243 37.43 15.41 7.00
C ALA A 243 38.83 15.74 6.43
N GLU A 244 39.15 17.02 6.37
CA GLU A 244 40.46 17.51 5.89
C GLU A 244 41.64 17.02 6.75
N ASN A 245 41.37 16.70 8.03
CA ASN A 245 42.36 16.23 8.98
C ASN A 245 42.20 14.74 9.30
N ARG A 246 43.14 13.92 8.82
CA ARG A 246 43.20 12.47 9.12
C ARG A 246 43.24 12.18 10.62
N ASP A 247 43.79 13.08 11.46
CA ASP A 247 43.82 12.91 12.92
C ASP A 247 42.42 12.95 13.57
N MET A 248 41.44 13.63 12.96
CA MET A 248 40.06 13.60 13.44
C MET A 248 39.39 12.25 13.17
N VAL A 249 39.60 11.70 11.97
CA VAL A 249 39.14 10.35 11.61
C VAL A 249 39.81 9.30 12.50
N TYR A 250 41.11 9.45 12.79
CA TYR A 250 41.83 8.58 13.73
C TYR A 250 41.25 8.61 15.15
N LYS A 251 40.93 9.79 15.72
CA LYS A 251 40.29 9.90 17.04
C LYS A 251 38.90 9.25 17.10
N VAL A 252 38.16 9.27 16.00
CA VAL A 252 36.82 8.67 15.96
C VAL A 252 36.90 7.14 15.84
N LEU A 253 37.88 6.62 15.09
CA LEU A 253 38.17 5.19 14.99
C LEU A 253 38.84 4.59 16.25
N GLU A 254 39.41 5.41 17.16
CA GLU A 254 39.92 4.95 18.48
C GLU A 254 38.84 4.25 19.32
N ASN A 255 37.57 4.63 19.13
CA ASN A 255 36.42 3.99 19.80
C ASN A 255 36.07 2.61 19.20
N LYS A 256 36.79 2.17 18.17
CA LYS A 256 36.59 0.89 17.45
C LYS A 256 35.21 0.73 16.83
N VAL A 257 34.52 1.83 16.49
CA VAL A 257 33.21 1.78 15.81
C VAL A 257 33.38 2.25 14.37
N LEU A 258 33.02 1.40 13.40
CA LEU A 258 32.99 1.73 11.98
C LEU A 258 31.53 1.90 11.52
N PRO A 259 31.12 3.10 11.05
CA PRO A 259 29.78 3.28 10.51
C PRO A 259 29.66 2.71 9.10
N VAL A 260 28.50 2.12 8.80
CA VAL A 260 28.15 1.53 7.50
C VAL A 260 26.83 2.14 7.06
N PHE A 261 26.84 2.96 6.01
CA PHE A 261 25.63 3.57 5.47
C PHE A 261 25.14 2.81 4.23
N ILE A 262 23.89 2.40 4.23
CA ILE A 262 23.27 1.63 3.14
C ILE A 262 21.92 2.24 2.79
N ARG A 263 21.74 2.58 1.52
CA ARG A 263 20.44 2.96 0.96
C ARG A 263 19.73 1.69 0.55
N LEU A 264 18.66 1.31 1.27
CA LEU A 264 17.99 0.03 1.06
C LEU A 264 17.34 -0.08 -0.32
N LYS A 265 16.96 1.05 -0.95
CA LYS A 265 16.51 1.11 -2.34
C LYS A 265 17.52 0.61 -3.38
N GLU A 266 18.80 0.46 -3.03
CA GLU A 266 19.83 -0.12 -3.91
C GLU A 266 19.78 -1.65 -3.95
N ILE A 267 18.97 -2.29 -3.09
CA ILE A 267 18.95 -3.74 -2.92
C ILE A 267 17.92 -4.36 -3.87
N ILE A 268 18.41 -4.92 -4.98
CA ILE A 268 17.58 -5.45 -6.07
C ILE A 268 17.04 -6.85 -5.76
N ASN A 269 17.84 -7.72 -5.15
CA ASN A 269 17.51 -9.14 -4.96
C ASN A 269 17.03 -9.48 -3.54
N GLY A 270 16.79 -8.45 -2.71
CA GLY A 270 16.44 -8.60 -1.29
C GLY A 270 17.52 -9.21 -0.39
N ASN A 271 18.75 -9.40 -0.91
CA ASN A 271 19.85 -10.01 -0.16
C ASN A 271 20.78 -8.93 0.42
N LEU A 272 20.36 -8.35 1.55
CA LEU A 272 21.15 -7.37 2.29
C LEU A 272 22.50 -7.94 2.77
N GLU A 273 22.55 -9.23 3.13
CA GLU A 273 23.80 -9.88 3.58
C GLU A 273 24.87 -9.87 2.49
N GLU A 274 24.51 -10.32 1.29
CA GLU A 274 25.40 -10.34 0.14
C GLU A 274 25.84 -8.92 -0.24
N PHE A 275 24.90 -7.96 -0.25
CA PHE A 275 25.19 -6.57 -0.58
C PHE A 275 26.23 -5.96 0.36
N ILE A 276 26.07 -6.14 1.68
CA ILE A 276 27.06 -5.68 2.66
C ILE A 276 28.39 -6.39 2.45
N ARG A 277 28.37 -7.71 2.17
CA ARG A 277 29.60 -8.50 2.05
C ARG A 277 30.42 -8.07 0.85
N VAL A 278 29.78 -7.88 -0.31
CA VAL A 278 30.44 -7.40 -1.53
C VAL A 278 31.00 -6.00 -1.29
N ARG A 279 30.17 -5.08 -0.76
CA ARG A 279 30.59 -3.69 -0.52
C ARG A 279 31.76 -3.58 0.46
N MET A 280 31.81 -4.42 1.49
CA MET A 280 32.94 -4.45 2.42
C MET A 280 34.17 -5.14 1.82
N ALA A 281 33.98 -6.19 1.02
CA ALA A 281 35.07 -6.92 0.39
C ALA A 281 35.86 -6.07 -0.62
N ASP A 282 35.20 -5.13 -1.30
CA ASP A 282 35.85 -4.16 -2.21
C ASP A 282 36.96 -3.35 -1.52
N TYR A 283 36.86 -3.17 -0.20
CA TYR A 283 37.82 -2.48 0.65
C TYR A 283 38.61 -3.44 1.55
N SER A 284 38.57 -4.74 1.27
CA SER A 284 39.19 -5.79 2.10
C SER A 284 38.71 -5.84 3.56
N LEU A 285 37.50 -5.34 3.83
CA LEU A 285 36.84 -5.41 5.14
C LEU A 285 36.01 -6.70 5.25
N LYS A 286 35.92 -7.29 6.44
CA LYS A 286 35.16 -8.53 6.69
C LYS A 286 34.10 -8.33 7.77
N ILE A 287 32.84 -8.67 7.46
CA ILE A 287 31.66 -8.55 8.36
C ILE A 287 31.86 -9.25 9.71
N TYR A 288 32.62 -10.36 9.74
CA TYR A 288 32.74 -11.25 10.91
C TYR A 288 34.15 -11.30 11.51
N ASP A 289 35.01 -10.30 11.28
CA ASP A 289 36.34 -10.29 11.87
C ASP A 289 36.26 -9.97 13.37
N LYS A 290 36.34 -11.01 14.21
CA LYS A 290 36.03 -10.94 15.65
C LYS A 290 37.00 -10.09 16.47
N ASN A 291 38.10 -9.60 15.89
CA ASN A 291 39.24 -9.19 16.69
C ASN A 291 39.59 -7.69 16.72
N ASN A 292 38.87 -6.74 16.10
CA ASN A 292 39.22 -5.31 16.28
C ASN A 292 38.15 -4.21 16.10
N LEU A 293 37.01 -4.41 15.40
CA LEU A 293 36.03 -3.34 15.13
C LEU A 293 34.58 -3.78 15.41
N SER A 294 33.75 -2.84 15.87
CA SER A 294 32.30 -2.95 15.96
C SER A 294 31.62 -2.08 14.89
N TYR A 295 30.45 -2.45 14.41
CA TYR A 295 29.79 -1.80 13.27
C TYR A 295 28.52 -1.06 13.67
N LEU A 296 28.40 0.20 13.27
CA LEU A 296 27.15 0.98 13.34
C LEU A 296 26.47 0.91 11.97
N TYR A 297 25.39 0.14 11.85
CA TYR A 297 24.64 0.03 10.60
C TYR A 297 23.58 1.13 10.52
N VAL A 298 23.67 1.98 9.51
CA VAL A 298 22.72 3.05 9.21
C VAL A 298 22.03 2.71 7.89
N LEU A 299 20.76 2.35 7.97
CA LEU A 299 19.99 1.78 6.88
C LEU A 299 18.85 2.73 6.49
N ASP A 300 18.93 3.30 5.29
CA ASP A 300 17.99 4.31 4.83
C ASP A 300 16.91 3.72 3.93
N GLY A 301 15.64 3.94 4.28
CA GLY A 301 14.48 3.70 3.42
C GLY A 301 13.98 2.27 3.40
N ILE A 302 13.62 1.67 4.55
CA ILE A 302 12.96 0.34 4.52
C ILE A 302 11.58 0.41 3.87
N ASP A 303 11.00 1.60 3.71
CA ASP A 303 9.81 1.81 2.90
C ASP A 303 10.07 1.75 1.39
N GLU A 304 11.32 1.83 0.97
CA GLU A 304 11.72 1.91 -0.44
C GLU A 304 12.13 0.55 -1.04
N ILE A 305 12.07 -0.53 -0.25
CA ILE A 305 12.29 -1.89 -0.73
C ILE A 305 10.97 -2.53 -1.16
N SER A 306 11.05 -3.43 -2.15
CA SER A 306 9.91 -4.28 -2.49
C SER A 306 9.43 -5.02 -1.23
N PHE A 307 8.11 -5.07 -1.08
CA PHE A 307 7.46 -5.76 0.03
C PHE A 307 7.93 -7.24 0.11
N ASP A 308 8.12 -7.90 -1.04
CA ASP A 308 8.63 -9.28 -1.19
C ASP A 308 9.99 -9.54 -0.50
N TYR A 309 10.78 -8.49 -0.31
CA TYR A 309 12.12 -8.57 0.26
C TYR A 309 12.19 -8.12 1.71
N ALA A 310 11.18 -7.40 2.20
CA ALA A 310 11.15 -6.87 3.56
C ALA A 310 11.28 -7.97 4.62
N ASN A 311 10.67 -9.15 4.40
CA ASN A 311 10.79 -10.30 5.30
C ASN A 311 12.24 -10.83 5.36
N LYS A 312 12.86 -11.09 4.20
CA LYS A 312 14.25 -11.58 4.11
C LYS A 312 15.24 -10.61 4.76
N ILE A 313 15.06 -9.31 4.51
CA ILE A 313 15.87 -8.24 5.09
C ILE A 313 15.69 -8.21 6.62
N SER A 314 14.45 -8.24 7.10
CA SER A 314 14.14 -8.24 8.54
C SER A 314 14.73 -9.44 9.28
N LEU A 315 14.68 -10.65 8.70
CA LEU A 315 15.34 -11.84 9.24
C LEU A 315 16.87 -11.68 9.33
N PHE A 316 17.49 -11.05 8.33
CA PHE A 316 18.91 -10.75 8.39
C PHE A 316 19.24 -9.70 9.46
N LEU A 317 18.45 -8.64 9.59
CA LEU A 317 18.62 -7.63 10.65
C LEU A 317 18.52 -8.26 12.04
N MET A 318 17.62 -9.21 12.25
CA MET A 318 17.53 -9.98 13.49
C MET A 318 18.81 -10.77 13.77
N ARG A 319 19.40 -11.41 12.74
CA ARG A 319 20.68 -12.12 12.86
C ARG A 319 21.84 -11.16 13.12
N LEU A 320 21.83 -10.00 12.47
CA LEU A 320 22.85 -8.96 12.56
C LEU A 320 22.87 -8.32 13.95
N ASN A 321 21.70 -8.01 14.52
CA ASN A 321 21.58 -7.42 15.87
C ASN A 321 22.14 -8.35 16.98
N LYS A 322 22.16 -9.67 16.74
CA LYS A 322 22.69 -10.67 17.68
C LYS A 322 24.21 -10.89 17.56
N GLN A 323 24.88 -10.29 16.56
CA GLN A 323 26.33 -10.45 16.39
C GLN A 323 27.09 -9.61 17.41
N ALA A 324 28.16 -10.17 17.98
CA ALA A 324 29.03 -9.45 18.92
C ALA A 324 29.78 -8.26 18.27
N THR A 325 29.89 -8.26 16.94
CA THR A 325 30.49 -7.17 16.17
C THR A 325 29.52 -6.03 15.89
N THR A 326 28.23 -6.15 16.18
CA THR A 326 27.25 -5.09 15.93
C THR A 326 27.20 -4.11 17.10
N TYR A 327 27.44 -2.83 16.83
CA TYR A 327 27.38 -1.76 17.83
C TYR A 327 25.93 -1.28 18.03
N ALA A 328 25.27 -0.90 16.93
CA ALA A 328 23.86 -0.52 16.87
C ALA A 328 23.34 -0.61 15.43
N ILE A 329 22.02 -0.68 15.26
CA ILE A 329 21.36 -0.64 13.96
C ILE A 329 20.33 0.49 14.00
N VAL A 330 20.43 1.42 13.05
CA VAL A 330 19.49 2.52 12.87
C VAL A 330 18.84 2.37 11.50
N LEU A 331 17.51 2.37 11.45
CA LEU A 331 16.71 2.27 10.24
C LEU A 331 15.86 3.53 10.07
N SER A 332 15.61 3.97 8.85
CA SER A 332 14.56 4.93 8.53
C SER A 332 13.40 4.28 7.79
N SER A 333 12.21 4.85 7.95
CA SER A 333 11.03 4.48 7.18
C SER A 333 10.00 5.60 7.11
N ARG A 334 9.13 5.58 6.11
CA ARG A 334 7.87 6.35 6.17
C ARG A 334 7.00 5.88 7.30
N THR A 335 6.33 6.81 7.98
CA THR A 335 5.41 6.52 9.08
C THR A 335 4.42 5.40 8.73
N ASN A 336 3.92 5.43 7.49
CA ASN A 336 2.84 4.61 6.98
C ASN A 336 3.33 3.43 6.12
N SER A 337 4.63 3.11 6.17
CA SER A 337 5.16 2.04 5.33
C SER A 337 4.67 0.68 5.79
N PRO A 338 4.14 -0.16 4.88
CA PRO A 338 3.81 -1.54 5.22
C PRO A 338 5.07 -2.29 5.68
N ASN A 339 6.25 -2.04 5.11
CA ASN A 339 7.46 -2.78 5.49
C ASN A 339 7.84 -2.65 6.99
N ILE A 340 7.37 -1.61 7.70
CA ILE A 340 7.56 -1.48 9.16
C ILE A 340 6.87 -2.62 9.92
N ALA A 341 5.65 -3.01 9.55
CA ALA A 341 4.96 -4.02 10.36
C ALA A 341 5.53 -5.43 10.11
N ILE A 342 6.13 -5.70 8.94
CA ILE A 342 6.95 -6.92 8.74
C ILE A 342 8.15 -6.90 9.69
N LEU A 343 8.86 -5.76 9.71
CA LEU A 343 10.03 -5.56 10.57
C LEU A 343 9.67 -5.82 12.04
N LYS A 344 8.57 -5.23 12.53
CA LYS A 344 8.06 -5.41 13.91
C LYS A 344 7.52 -6.81 14.19
N GLY A 345 6.96 -7.49 13.18
CA GLY A 345 6.50 -8.87 13.33
C GLY A 345 7.64 -9.87 13.56
N ILE A 346 8.86 -9.53 13.13
CA ILE A 346 10.06 -10.37 13.27
C ILE A 346 10.93 -9.92 14.45
N LEU A 347 10.97 -8.61 14.72
CA LEU A 347 11.82 -8.00 15.75
C LEU A 347 10.96 -7.49 16.91
N ASN A 348 11.10 -8.15 18.06
CA ASN A 348 10.29 -7.84 19.26
C ASN A 348 10.78 -6.59 20.04
N GLU A 349 12.01 -6.14 19.81
CA GLU A 349 12.64 -5.02 20.54
C GLU A 349 13.15 -3.97 19.54
N ILE A 350 12.27 -3.01 19.20
CA ILE A 350 12.59 -1.84 18.37
C ILE A 350 12.26 -0.57 19.15
N GLU A 351 13.22 0.35 19.24
CA GLU A 351 13.00 1.70 19.75
C GLU A 351 12.53 2.62 18.62
N GLU A 352 11.38 3.26 18.78
CA GLU A 352 10.76 4.09 17.75
C GLU A 352 10.92 5.57 18.05
N PHE A 353 11.34 6.30 17.01
CA PHE A 353 11.51 7.73 17.00
C PHE A 353 10.74 8.31 15.83
N GLN A 354 10.06 9.43 16.03
CA GLN A 354 9.30 10.11 15.00
C GLN A 354 9.83 11.54 14.82
N ILE A 355 9.98 11.98 13.57
CA ILE A 355 10.31 13.36 13.24
C ILE A 355 9.08 14.22 13.51
N GLU A 356 9.24 15.28 14.30
CA GLU A 356 8.16 16.21 14.59
C GLU A 356 7.75 16.99 13.33
N LYS A 357 6.45 17.20 13.12
CA LYS A 357 5.96 18.07 12.05
C LYS A 357 6.55 19.46 12.23
N LEU A 358 7.04 20.04 11.13
CA LEU A 358 7.59 21.39 11.19
C LEU A 358 6.47 22.38 11.50
N ASN A 359 6.84 23.42 12.23
CA ASN A 359 5.95 24.52 12.58
C ASN A 359 6.56 25.85 12.11
N ASP A 360 5.81 26.92 12.28
CA ASP A 360 6.22 28.29 11.94
C ASP A 360 7.63 28.67 12.42
N THR A 361 8.04 28.22 13.62
CA THR A 361 9.35 28.56 14.19
C THR A 361 10.50 27.91 13.42
N TYR A 362 10.29 26.70 12.89
CA TYR A 362 11.28 26.03 12.04
C TYR A 362 11.39 26.71 10.67
N ILE A 363 10.27 27.17 10.11
CA ILE A 363 10.26 27.90 8.83
C ILE A 363 11.02 29.22 8.99
N GLU A 364 10.73 29.99 10.05
CA GLU A 364 11.44 31.24 10.36
C GLU A 364 12.95 31.00 10.49
N LYS A 365 13.34 30.01 11.31
CA LYS A 365 14.74 29.65 11.50
C LYS A 365 15.43 29.25 10.19
N TYR A 366 14.75 28.49 9.34
CA TYR A 366 15.28 28.14 8.01
C TYR A 366 15.54 29.38 7.16
N PHE A 367 14.59 30.31 7.06
CA PHE A 367 14.76 31.55 6.29
C PHE A 367 15.87 32.45 6.85
N GLU A 368 16.05 32.47 8.17
CA GLU A 368 17.14 33.21 8.82
C GLU A 368 18.52 32.64 8.48
N MET A 369 18.65 31.31 8.44
CA MET A 369 19.91 30.62 8.12
C MET A 369 20.38 30.83 6.66
N GLN A 370 19.49 31.22 5.76
CA GLN A 370 19.83 31.37 4.33
C GLN A 370 20.33 32.77 3.95
N GLU A 371 20.26 33.76 4.86
CA GLU A 371 20.84 35.10 4.70
C GLU A 371 20.32 35.94 3.50
N ASP A 372 19.05 35.76 3.08
CA ASP A 372 18.38 36.60 2.06
C ASP A 372 17.21 37.40 2.66
N GLU A 373 17.44 38.70 2.90
CA GLU A 373 16.45 39.58 3.51
C GLU A 373 15.21 39.80 2.64
N ASN A 374 15.33 39.77 1.30
CA ASN A 374 14.18 39.98 0.42
C ASN A 374 13.21 38.80 0.51
N LYS A 375 13.75 37.58 0.51
CA LYS A 375 12.95 36.36 0.68
C LYS A 375 12.34 36.28 2.08
N LYS A 376 13.09 36.69 3.11
CA LYS A 376 12.58 36.77 4.49
C LYS A 376 11.38 37.73 4.61
N LEU A 377 11.50 38.94 4.08
CA LEU A 377 10.41 39.92 4.04
C LEU A 377 9.20 39.39 3.26
N ARG A 378 9.43 38.71 2.14
CA ARG A 378 8.36 38.08 1.37
C ARG A 378 7.65 37.00 2.19
N TYR A 379 8.38 36.10 2.84
CA TYR A 379 7.80 35.07 3.72
C TYR A 379 6.93 35.68 4.82
N LEU A 380 7.43 36.70 5.53
CA LEU A 380 6.68 37.39 6.57
C LEU A 380 5.37 38.00 6.04
N SER A 381 5.39 38.55 4.81
CA SER A 381 4.18 39.06 4.15
C SER A 381 3.16 37.96 3.80
N LEU A 382 3.62 36.78 3.38
CA LEU A 382 2.75 35.64 3.07
C LEU A 382 2.13 35.09 4.36
N LYS A 383 2.91 35.00 5.43
CA LYS A 383 2.46 34.60 6.77
C LYS A 383 1.41 35.56 7.33
N SER A 384 1.64 36.88 7.25
CA SER A 384 0.68 37.87 7.74
C SER A 384 -0.67 37.81 7.01
N ASN A 385 -0.66 37.39 5.74
CA ASN A 385 -1.86 37.19 4.93
C ASN A 385 -2.59 35.86 5.20
N ARG A 386 -2.11 35.05 6.15
CA ARG A 386 -2.65 33.71 6.49
C ARG A 386 -2.87 32.83 5.26
N LEU A 387 -1.84 32.77 4.43
CA LEU A 387 -1.84 31.89 3.27
C LEU A 387 -1.90 30.43 3.73
N LYS A 388 -2.95 29.71 3.29
CA LYS A 388 -3.15 28.27 3.61
C LYS A 388 -1.90 27.44 3.32
N LEU A 389 -1.17 27.75 2.24
CA LEU A 389 0.10 27.10 1.91
C LEU A 389 1.07 27.07 3.10
N ILE A 390 1.20 28.17 3.85
CA ILE A 390 2.13 28.26 4.98
C ILE A 390 1.69 27.36 6.13
N GLU A 391 0.37 27.27 6.39
CA GLU A 391 -0.20 26.37 7.40
C GLU A 391 0.01 24.89 7.02
N ASP A 392 0.00 24.59 5.72
CA ASP A 392 0.19 23.23 5.22
C ASP A 392 1.67 22.79 5.22
N LEU A 393 2.66 23.70 5.31
CA LEU A 393 4.10 23.38 5.25
C LEU A 393 4.63 22.71 6.52
N ASP A 394 4.56 21.38 6.55
CA ASP A 394 4.96 20.55 7.69
C ASP A 394 6.25 19.72 7.47
N ASP A 395 6.90 19.84 6.31
CA ASP A 395 8.09 19.08 5.93
C ASP A 395 9.22 19.95 5.31
N ILE A 396 10.48 19.53 5.48
CA ILE A 396 11.66 20.35 5.12
C ILE A 396 11.82 20.47 3.61
N PHE A 397 11.41 19.45 2.85
CA PHE A 397 11.44 19.49 1.39
C PHE A 397 10.52 20.60 0.86
N SER A 398 9.28 20.68 1.36
CA SER A 398 8.34 21.74 0.97
C SER A 398 8.82 23.14 1.37
N ILE A 399 9.49 23.30 2.52
CA ILE A 399 10.13 24.59 2.90
C ILE A 399 11.25 24.97 1.92
N LYS A 400 12.07 24.00 1.51
CA LYS A 400 13.11 24.23 0.50
C LYS A 400 12.51 24.65 -0.85
N LEU A 401 11.44 24.00 -1.29
CA LEU A 401 10.74 24.39 -2.52
C LEU A 401 10.11 25.79 -2.41
N LEU A 402 9.54 26.13 -1.24
CA LEU A 402 9.05 27.47 -0.97
C LEU A 402 10.18 28.48 -1.11
N TRP A 403 11.31 28.26 -0.43
CA TRP A 403 12.49 29.14 -0.50
C TRP A 403 12.96 29.37 -1.94
N ASP A 404 13.04 28.30 -2.73
CA ASP A 404 13.52 28.35 -4.10
C ASP A 404 12.60 29.13 -5.05
N ASN A 405 11.31 29.25 -4.70
CA ASN A 405 10.26 29.79 -5.57
C ASN A 405 9.42 30.92 -4.93
N ILE A 406 9.79 31.43 -3.76
CA ILE A 406 8.96 32.31 -2.94
C ILE A 406 8.50 33.59 -3.65
N GLU A 407 9.30 34.08 -4.60
CA GLU A 407 9.00 35.25 -5.42
C GLU A 407 7.78 35.05 -6.32
N LYS A 408 7.51 33.81 -6.75
CA LYS A 408 6.39 33.43 -7.61
C LYS A 408 5.13 33.04 -6.84
N VAL A 409 5.23 32.92 -5.51
CA VAL A 409 4.11 32.49 -4.66
C VAL A 409 3.07 33.61 -4.54
N ASN A 410 1.79 33.23 -4.67
CA ASN A 410 0.63 34.09 -4.54
C ASN A 410 -0.44 33.44 -3.65
N SER A 411 -1.60 34.09 -3.50
CA SER A 411 -2.70 33.65 -2.63
C SER A 411 -3.24 32.25 -2.91
N ASN A 412 -2.97 31.69 -4.10
CA ASN A 412 -3.57 30.45 -4.56
C ASN A 412 -2.54 29.33 -4.78
N THR A 413 -1.26 29.54 -4.46
CA THR A 413 -0.20 28.54 -4.66
C THR A 413 -0.38 27.34 -3.71
N THR A 414 -0.31 26.11 -4.24
CA THR A 414 -0.39 24.82 -3.50
C THR A 414 1.00 24.18 -3.33
N LYS A 415 1.13 23.14 -2.49
CA LYS A 415 2.38 22.35 -2.38
C LYS A 415 2.83 21.76 -3.72
N ILE A 416 1.89 21.27 -4.53
CA ILE A 416 2.20 20.67 -5.84
C ILE A 416 2.64 21.75 -6.84
N ALA A 417 2.05 22.95 -6.78
CA ALA A 417 2.50 24.07 -7.60
C ALA A 417 3.97 24.46 -7.29
N LEU A 418 4.44 24.30 -6.05
CA LEU A 418 5.86 24.49 -5.72
C LEU A 418 6.76 23.44 -6.38
N ILE A 419 6.30 22.17 -6.44
CA ILE A 419 7.02 21.10 -7.14
C ILE A 419 7.07 21.40 -8.65
N GLU A 420 5.95 21.82 -9.25
CA GLU A 420 5.87 22.21 -10.66
C GLU A 420 6.90 23.31 -10.99
N GLU A 421 6.93 24.40 -10.22
CA GLU A 421 7.88 25.50 -10.47
C GLU A 421 9.33 25.06 -10.30
N SER A 422 9.60 24.16 -9.35
CA SER A 422 10.93 23.58 -9.15
C SER A 422 11.34 22.68 -10.30
N THR A 423 10.42 21.85 -10.82
CA THR A 423 10.64 21.01 -12.01
C THR A 423 10.99 21.86 -13.23
N LYS A 424 10.25 22.97 -13.46
CA LYS A 424 10.55 23.91 -14.55
C LYS A 424 11.97 24.48 -14.42
N LYS A 425 12.37 24.89 -13.21
CA LYS A 425 13.71 25.44 -12.94
C LYS A 425 14.81 24.41 -13.18
N LEU A 426 14.62 23.16 -12.75
CA LEU A 426 15.56 22.05 -12.95
C LEU A 426 15.77 21.70 -14.43
N LEU A 427 14.75 21.89 -15.26
CA LEU A 427 14.81 21.64 -16.70
C LEU A 427 15.43 22.80 -17.52
N ILE A 428 15.68 23.96 -16.89
CA ILE A 428 16.49 25.05 -17.47
C ILE A 428 17.95 24.76 -17.10
N ASN A 429 18.55 23.82 -17.83
CA ASN A 429 19.91 23.34 -17.58
C ASN A 429 20.67 23.18 -18.90
N ASP A 430 21.93 23.59 -18.95
CA ASP A 430 22.80 23.52 -20.13
C ASP A 430 22.85 22.10 -20.74
N ARG A 431 22.81 21.05 -19.91
CA ARG A 431 22.74 19.67 -20.38
C ARG A 431 21.46 19.32 -21.12
N VAL A 432 20.33 19.88 -20.70
CA VAL A 432 19.05 19.70 -21.42
C VAL A 432 19.16 20.37 -22.79
N TYR A 433 19.75 21.56 -22.86
CA TYR A 433 19.98 22.26 -24.12
C TYR A 433 20.97 21.54 -25.05
N SER A 434 21.92 20.77 -24.52
CA SER A 434 22.86 19.99 -25.32
C SER A 434 22.30 18.68 -25.90
N LEU A 435 21.14 18.19 -25.44
CA LEU A 435 20.56 16.94 -25.93
C LEU A 435 20.23 17.03 -27.43
N ASN A 436 20.58 16.01 -28.20
CA ASN A 436 20.27 15.91 -29.63
C ASN A 436 18.82 15.44 -29.88
N ILE A 437 17.86 16.20 -29.36
CA ILE A 437 16.43 15.96 -29.54
C ILE A 437 15.76 17.21 -30.13
N LEU A 438 14.70 17.01 -30.92
CA LEU A 438 13.93 18.10 -31.55
C LEU A 438 13.50 19.16 -30.53
N GLU A 439 13.34 20.41 -30.99
CA GLU A 439 12.83 21.55 -30.21
C GLU A 439 11.60 21.16 -29.37
N SER A 440 11.47 21.74 -28.16
CA SER A 440 10.67 21.28 -26.99
C SER A 440 11.31 20.25 -26.04
N LYS A 441 12.65 20.24 -25.96
CA LYS A 441 13.45 19.31 -25.13
C LYS A 441 12.92 19.09 -23.71
N GLN A 442 12.55 20.18 -23.04
CA GLN A 442 12.04 20.17 -21.65
C GLN A 442 10.72 19.39 -21.53
N GLU A 443 9.79 19.61 -22.46
CA GLU A 443 8.49 18.94 -22.44
C GLU A 443 8.64 17.45 -22.76
N LYS A 444 9.54 17.10 -23.68
CA LYS A 444 9.85 15.69 -23.96
C LYS A 444 10.43 14.96 -22.75
N LEU A 445 11.36 15.59 -22.02
CA LEU A 445 11.88 14.99 -20.78
C LEU A 445 10.80 14.82 -19.71
N ARG A 446 9.88 15.79 -19.57
CA ARG A 446 8.72 15.65 -18.67
C ARG A 446 7.82 14.50 -19.10
N SER A 447 7.57 14.36 -20.40
CA SER A 447 6.79 13.25 -20.96
C SER A 447 7.38 11.89 -20.57
N ILE A 448 8.69 11.71 -20.70
CA ILE A 448 9.37 10.49 -20.24
C ILE A 448 9.16 10.26 -18.73
N CYS A 449 9.30 11.31 -17.91
CA CYS A 449 9.10 11.18 -16.46
C CYS A 449 7.65 10.82 -16.09
N ARG A 450 6.65 11.27 -16.85
CA ARG A 450 5.24 10.86 -16.72
C ARG A 450 5.10 9.37 -17.01
N GLU A 451 5.63 8.90 -18.13
CA GLU A 451 5.58 7.48 -18.52
C GLU A 451 6.29 6.58 -17.51
N ILE A 452 7.44 7.01 -16.98
CA ILE A 452 8.15 6.28 -15.92
C ILE A 452 7.28 6.17 -14.67
N SER A 453 6.68 7.29 -14.21
CA SER A 453 5.85 7.29 -13.01
C SER A 453 4.57 6.48 -13.19
N GLY A 454 3.96 6.54 -14.37
CA GLY A 454 2.82 5.69 -14.76
C GLY A 454 3.17 4.21 -14.71
N TYR A 455 4.31 3.81 -15.32
CA TYR A 455 4.80 2.43 -15.27
C TYR A 455 5.07 1.95 -13.85
N MET A 456 5.70 2.79 -13.02
CA MET A 456 5.99 2.49 -11.62
C MET A 456 4.69 2.27 -10.82
N GLN A 457 3.69 3.14 -11.01
CA GLN A 457 2.37 3.01 -10.40
C GLN A 457 1.64 1.74 -10.86
N GLU A 458 1.57 1.49 -12.17
CA GLU A 458 0.90 0.32 -12.77
C GLU A 458 1.47 -0.99 -12.22
N ASN A 459 2.79 -1.04 -11.98
CA ASN A 459 3.50 -2.24 -11.53
C ASN A 459 3.69 -2.30 -10.01
N ASN A 460 3.14 -1.34 -9.23
CA ASN A 460 3.38 -1.18 -7.80
C ASN A 460 4.88 -1.19 -7.41
N ARG A 461 5.73 -0.50 -8.18
CA ARG A 461 7.19 -0.43 -7.97
C ARG A 461 7.65 1.00 -7.68
N LEU A 462 8.75 1.11 -6.95
CA LEU A 462 9.43 2.38 -6.64
C LEU A 462 10.69 2.60 -7.49
N SER A 463 10.94 1.71 -8.44
CA SER A 463 12.15 1.73 -9.26
C SER A 463 11.89 1.18 -10.67
N ILE A 464 12.72 1.59 -11.62
CA ILE A 464 12.70 1.11 -13.01
C ILE A 464 14.09 0.62 -13.42
N ASP A 465 14.16 -0.52 -14.11
CA ASP A 465 15.42 -1.05 -14.65
C ASP A 465 15.82 -0.35 -15.95
N LEU A 466 17.11 -0.40 -16.29
CA LEU A 466 17.65 0.24 -17.50
C LEU A 466 16.96 -0.19 -18.79
N ARG A 467 16.65 -1.49 -18.96
CA ARG A 467 16.06 -2.00 -20.20
C ARG A 467 14.67 -1.41 -20.38
N ARG A 468 13.88 -1.36 -19.30
CA ARG A 468 12.55 -0.75 -19.33
C ARG A 468 12.62 0.75 -19.54
N LEU A 469 13.55 1.46 -18.88
CA LEU A 469 13.77 2.88 -19.10
C LEU A 469 14.12 3.19 -20.57
N GLN A 470 15.04 2.42 -21.16
CA GLN A 470 15.38 2.54 -22.58
C GLN A 470 14.17 2.33 -23.48
N GLN A 471 13.34 1.31 -23.21
CA GLN A 471 12.11 1.06 -23.96
C GLN A 471 11.15 2.25 -23.92
N LEU A 472 10.92 2.84 -22.74
CA LEU A 472 10.07 4.03 -22.62
C LEU A 472 10.61 5.21 -23.42
N ILE A 473 11.93 5.42 -23.42
CA ILE A 473 12.57 6.46 -24.23
C ILE A 473 12.39 6.15 -25.73
N TYR A 474 12.60 4.92 -26.19
CA TYR A 474 12.39 4.57 -27.61
C TYR A 474 10.94 4.79 -28.06
N ASN A 475 9.97 4.52 -27.19
CA ASN A 475 8.56 4.74 -27.50
C ASN A 475 8.22 6.24 -27.63
N GLU A 476 8.87 7.09 -26.84
CA GLU A 476 8.64 8.54 -26.85
C GLU A 476 9.33 9.26 -28.03
N PHE A 477 10.48 8.75 -28.51
CA PHE A 477 11.25 9.37 -29.58
C PHE A 477 11.29 8.52 -30.86
N THR A 478 10.68 9.02 -31.93
CA THR A 478 10.82 8.44 -33.27
C THR A 478 12.27 8.62 -33.79
N ASN A 479 12.92 7.53 -34.22
CA ASN A 479 14.25 7.51 -34.85
C ASN A 479 15.43 8.00 -33.98
N ILE A 480 15.42 7.72 -32.67
CA ILE A 480 16.55 7.99 -31.78
C ILE A 480 17.62 6.88 -31.84
N ASN A 481 18.91 7.23 -31.80
CA ASN A 481 19.99 6.23 -31.75
C ASN A 481 20.42 5.93 -30.30
N ASN A 482 21.20 4.87 -30.10
CA ASN A 482 21.61 4.42 -28.77
C ASN A 482 22.46 5.46 -28.00
N ASN A 483 23.25 6.28 -28.70
CA ASN A 483 24.06 7.32 -28.05
C ASN A 483 23.17 8.42 -27.48
N ASP A 484 22.20 8.90 -28.26
CA ASP A 484 21.24 9.91 -27.83
C ASP A 484 20.39 9.41 -26.65
N VAL A 485 19.98 8.13 -26.65
CA VAL A 485 19.28 7.50 -25.50
C VAL A 485 20.15 7.53 -24.24
N ASN A 486 21.43 7.18 -24.35
CA ASN A 486 22.35 7.23 -23.21
C ASN A 486 22.55 8.66 -22.69
N ASP A 487 22.58 9.66 -23.57
CA ASP A 487 22.68 11.07 -23.18
C ASP A 487 21.41 11.54 -22.45
N ILE A 488 20.22 11.12 -22.90
CA ILE A 488 18.96 11.37 -22.19
C ILE A 488 18.97 10.72 -20.81
N ILE A 489 19.37 9.44 -20.71
CA ILE A 489 19.44 8.73 -19.43
C ILE A 489 20.41 9.43 -18.48
N LYS A 490 21.58 9.87 -18.97
CA LYS A 490 22.54 10.64 -18.19
C LYS A 490 21.96 11.96 -17.71
N CYS A 491 21.25 12.69 -18.57
CA CYS A 491 20.56 13.93 -18.21
C CYS A 491 19.50 13.69 -17.12
N LEU A 492 18.64 12.68 -17.30
CA LEU A 492 17.61 12.30 -16.33
C LEU A 492 18.20 11.87 -14.98
N ARG A 493 19.28 11.07 -15.02
CA ARG A 493 20.05 10.66 -13.82
C ARG A 493 20.54 11.87 -13.05
N GLU A 494 20.99 12.90 -13.73
CA GLU A 494 21.52 14.08 -13.07
C GLU A 494 20.45 15.00 -12.53
N ILE A 495 19.28 15.05 -13.15
CA ILE A 495 18.20 15.94 -12.73
C ILE A 495 17.29 15.25 -11.70
N PHE A 496 16.63 14.16 -12.08
CA PHE A 496 15.51 13.57 -11.32
C PHE A 496 15.79 12.21 -10.68
N PHE A 497 16.77 11.43 -11.16
CA PHE A 497 16.98 10.07 -10.67
C PHE A 497 18.23 9.90 -9.79
N SER A 498 18.23 8.84 -9.00
CA SER A 498 19.39 8.29 -8.30
C SER A 498 19.65 6.87 -8.78
N THR A 499 20.93 6.52 -8.94
CA THR A 499 21.40 5.18 -9.33
C THR A 499 22.46 4.70 -8.32
N PRO A 500 22.56 3.39 -8.04
CA PRO A 500 23.68 2.84 -7.26
C PRO A 500 25.01 3.11 -7.99
N ASP A 501 26.04 3.51 -7.26
CA ASP A 501 27.33 3.92 -7.85
C ASP A 501 28.15 2.73 -8.43
N ASN A 502 27.83 1.49 -8.02
CA ASN A 502 28.53 0.27 -8.43
C ASN A 502 27.56 -0.80 -8.95
N SER A 503 27.28 -0.84 -10.25
CA SER A 503 26.85 -2.09 -10.91
C SER A 503 27.06 -2.01 -12.43
N SER A 504 27.98 -2.83 -12.93
CA SER A 504 28.01 -3.24 -14.34
C SER A 504 26.74 -4.05 -14.65
N GLU A 505 26.03 -3.64 -15.70
CA GLU A 505 24.97 -4.35 -16.43
C GLU A 505 23.50 -4.31 -15.92
N GLU A 506 23.21 -3.98 -14.66
CA GLU A 506 21.82 -3.87 -14.14
C GLU A 506 21.53 -2.55 -13.40
N SER A 507 21.73 -1.40 -14.04
CA SER A 507 21.45 -0.11 -13.38
C SER A 507 19.95 0.11 -13.19
N ILE A 508 19.53 0.25 -11.92
CA ILE A 508 18.18 0.64 -11.51
C ILE A 508 18.11 2.14 -11.25
N PHE A 509 17.00 2.75 -11.63
CA PHE A 509 16.70 4.17 -11.47
C PHE A 509 15.55 4.35 -10.48
N THR A 510 15.73 5.26 -9.53
CA THR A 510 14.73 5.68 -8.55
C THR A 510 14.64 7.19 -8.56
N PHE A 511 13.46 7.78 -8.38
CA PHE A 511 13.38 9.23 -8.25
C PHE A 511 14.19 9.67 -7.01
N LYS A 512 14.91 10.80 -7.13
CA LYS A 512 15.68 11.37 -6.01
C LYS A 512 14.79 11.71 -4.81
N HIS A 513 13.54 12.05 -5.08
CA HIS A 513 12.53 12.31 -4.05
C HIS A 513 11.16 11.83 -4.51
N ARG A 514 10.43 11.15 -3.62
CA ARG A 514 9.10 10.58 -3.91
C ARG A 514 8.09 11.61 -4.42
N ARG A 515 8.13 12.83 -3.89
CA ARG A 515 7.19 13.90 -4.30
C ARG A 515 7.31 14.26 -5.80
N TYR A 516 8.48 14.03 -6.42
CA TYR A 516 8.61 14.19 -7.88
C TYR A 516 7.86 13.10 -8.64
N GLU A 517 7.93 11.86 -8.18
CA GLU A 517 7.18 10.75 -8.78
C GLU A 517 5.66 10.98 -8.67
N GLU A 518 5.17 11.38 -7.49
CA GLU A 518 3.75 11.75 -7.30
C GLU A 518 3.32 12.91 -8.20
N TYR A 519 4.17 13.91 -8.37
CA TYR A 519 3.93 15.03 -9.28
C TYR A 519 3.87 14.58 -10.75
N PHE A 520 4.80 13.75 -11.21
CA PHE A 520 4.78 13.27 -12.59
C PHE A 520 3.64 12.29 -12.85
N LEU A 521 3.24 11.50 -11.85
CA LEU A 521 2.01 10.70 -11.91
C LEU A 521 0.78 11.60 -12.04
N TYR A 522 0.68 12.67 -11.23
CA TYR A 522 -0.36 13.69 -11.38
C TYR A 522 -0.36 14.31 -12.78
N GLU A 523 0.80 14.68 -13.33
CA GLU A 523 0.89 15.24 -14.68
C GLU A 523 0.39 14.27 -15.75
N LYS A 524 0.73 12.98 -15.65
CA LYS A 524 0.23 11.94 -16.57
C LYS A 524 -1.29 11.89 -16.55
N VAL A 525 -1.86 11.74 -15.36
CA VAL A 525 -3.32 11.66 -15.18
C VAL A 525 -4.00 12.93 -15.68
N LYS A 526 -3.48 14.11 -15.34
CA LYS A 526 -4.02 15.40 -15.80
C LYS A 526 -4.09 15.51 -17.32
N GLN A 527 -3.07 15.05 -18.03
CA GLN A 527 -3.01 15.13 -19.49
C GLN A 527 -4.02 14.21 -20.16
N GLU A 528 -4.19 13.01 -19.62
CA GLU A 528 -5.04 11.99 -20.24
C GLU A 528 -6.50 12.07 -19.75
N PHE A 529 -6.76 12.60 -18.56
CA PHE A 529 -8.06 12.48 -17.88
C PHE A 529 -9.28 12.94 -18.70
N LEU A 530 -9.20 14.06 -19.42
CA LEU A 530 -10.35 14.51 -20.25
C LEU A 530 -10.57 13.60 -21.47
N ASP A 531 -9.51 12.97 -21.98
CA ASP A 531 -9.58 12.09 -23.14
C ASP A 531 -9.88 10.64 -22.79
N ASN A 532 -9.33 10.16 -21.67
CA ASN A 532 -9.56 8.86 -21.09
C ASN A 532 -9.74 8.96 -19.56
N PRO A 533 -10.96 9.24 -19.06
CA PRO A 533 -11.21 9.23 -17.61
C PRO A 533 -10.92 7.88 -16.94
N ARG A 534 -10.92 6.76 -17.71
CA ARG A 534 -10.62 5.40 -17.20
C ARG A 534 -9.19 5.21 -16.75
N ILE A 535 -8.29 6.13 -17.07
CA ILE A 535 -6.92 6.12 -16.53
C ILE A 535 -6.87 6.00 -15.00
N LEU A 536 -7.90 6.53 -14.31
CA LEU A 536 -8.03 6.39 -12.85
C LEU A 536 -8.17 4.93 -12.41
N ARG A 537 -8.88 4.10 -13.19
CA ARG A 537 -9.03 2.66 -12.97
C ARG A 537 -7.80 1.89 -13.42
N GLU A 538 -7.29 2.18 -14.63
CA GLU A 538 -6.13 1.53 -15.24
C GLU A 538 -4.88 1.62 -14.33
N LEU A 539 -4.67 2.76 -13.67
CA LEU A 539 -3.56 2.99 -12.74
C LEU A 539 -3.90 2.65 -11.27
N ASN A 540 -5.06 2.05 -11.00
CA ASN A 540 -5.57 1.70 -9.67
C ASN A 540 -5.57 2.87 -8.66
N LEU A 541 -5.85 4.09 -9.14
CA LEU A 541 -5.75 5.31 -8.33
C LEU A 541 -6.93 5.49 -7.39
N LEU A 542 -8.12 4.95 -7.73
CA LEU A 542 -9.31 5.08 -6.87
C LEU A 542 -9.11 4.39 -5.51
N SER A 543 -8.30 3.33 -5.47
CA SER A 543 -7.93 2.66 -4.23
C SER A 543 -6.98 3.47 -3.35
N ASN A 544 -6.24 4.44 -3.92
CA ASN A 544 -5.26 5.26 -3.21
C ASN A 544 -5.90 6.60 -2.78
N ASN A 545 -6.58 6.59 -1.64
CA ASN A 545 -7.30 7.74 -1.10
C ASN A 545 -6.37 8.95 -0.86
N GLU A 546 -5.17 8.72 -0.30
CA GLU A 546 -4.17 9.78 -0.06
C GLU A 546 -3.81 10.52 -1.35
N PHE A 547 -3.47 9.80 -2.43
CA PHE A 547 -3.17 10.44 -3.72
C PHE A 547 -4.39 11.17 -4.29
N MET A 548 -5.58 10.57 -4.24
CA MET A 548 -6.79 11.18 -4.80
C MET A 548 -7.16 12.48 -4.09
N MET A 549 -7.15 12.46 -2.75
CA MET A 549 -7.66 13.54 -1.93
C MET A 549 -6.63 14.61 -1.57
N GLU A 550 -5.35 14.24 -1.41
CA GLU A 550 -4.29 15.20 -1.09
C GLU A 550 -3.61 15.77 -2.35
N VAL A 551 -3.57 15.00 -3.44
CA VAL A 551 -2.82 15.37 -4.65
C VAL A 551 -3.71 15.67 -5.84
N PHE A 552 -4.40 14.66 -6.38
CA PHE A 552 -5.06 14.75 -7.67
C PHE A 552 -6.23 15.73 -7.69
N ILE A 553 -7.25 15.51 -6.85
CA ILE A 553 -8.48 16.32 -6.88
C ILE A 553 -8.20 17.80 -6.57
N PRO A 554 -7.51 18.17 -5.47
CA PRO A 554 -7.30 19.58 -5.14
C PRO A 554 -6.52 20.32 -6.24
N GLN A 555 -5.50 19.67 -6.80
CA GLN A 555 -4.66 20.28 -7.83
C GLN A 555 -5.39 20.40 -9.17
N MET A 556 -6.17 19.39 -9.59
CA MET A 556 -7.01 19.48 -10.79
C MET A 556 -7.99 20.64 -10.71
N VAL A 557 -8.70 20.77 -9.58
CA VAL A 557 -9.66 21.85 -9.36
C VAL A 557 -8.96 23.21 -9.41
N TYR A 558 -7.80 23.35 -8.76
CA TYR A 558 -7.01 24.57 -8.80
C TYR A 558 -6.56 24.92 -10.23
N ASP A 559 -5.95 23.97 -10.95
CA ASP A 559 -5.42 24.17 -12.29
C ASP A 559 -6.53 24.52 -13.29
N TYR A 560 -7.70 23.87 -13.18
CA TYR A 560 -8.83 24.17 -14.04
C TYR A 560 -9.48 25.52 -13.72
N LYS A 561 -9.67 25.88 -12.44
CA LYS A 561 -10.17 27.21 -12.06
C LYS A 561 -9.23 28.32 -12.51
N LYS A 562 -7.92 28.15 -12.31
CA LYS A 562 -6.88 29.11 -12.74
C LYS A 562 -6.94 29.37 -14.25
N ASN A 563 -7.21 28.34 -15.05
CA ASN A 563 -7.29 28.43 -16.51
C ASN A 563 -8.72 28.70 -17.03
N LYS A 564 -9.69 29.02 -16.16
CA LYS A 564 -11.12 29.14 -16.49
C LYS A 564 -11.67 27.92 -17.28
N ASN A 565 -11.14 26.73 -17.02
CA ASN A 565 -11.58 25.50 -17.67
C ASN A 565 -12.77 24.88 -16.92
N MET A 566 -13.97 25.40 -17.19
CA MET A 566 -15.20 24.93 -16.55
C MET A 566 -15.48 23.44 -16.79
N LEU A 567 -15.22 22.93 -17.99
CA LEU A 567 -15.41 21.50 -18.31
C LEU A 567 -14.61 20.61 -17.35
N GLY A 568 -13.34 20.95 -17.11
CA GLY A 568 -12.49 20.20 -16.20
C GLY A 568 -13.00 20.22 -14.75
N VAL A 569 -13.44 21.39 -14.26
CA VAL A 569 -14.02 21.51 -12.89
C VAL A 569 -15.28 20.66 -12.77
N LEU A 570 -16.17 20.69 -13.77
CA LEU A 570 -17.40 19.93 -13.75
C LEU A 570 -17.17 18.41 -13.89
N SER A 571 -16.16 17.99 -14.66
CA SER A 571 -15.74 16.57 -14.72
C SER A 571 -15.25 16.06 -13.36
N ILE A 572 -14.45 16.85 -12.63
CA ILE A 572 -14.00 16.47 -11.28
C ILE A 572 -15.17 16.47 -10.28
N SER A 573 -16.08 17.44 -10.39
CA SER A 573 -17.28 17.51 -9.55
C SER A 573 -18.18 16.29 -9.78
N PHE A 574 -18.33 15.85 -11.02
CA PHE A 574 -19.05 14.62 -11.36
C PHE A 574 -18.43 13.40 -10.67
N ILE A 575 -17.11 13.25 -10.68
CA ILE A 575 -16.42 12.14 -10.03
C ILE A 575 -16.58 12.20 -8.50
N LEU A 576 -16.42 13.38 -7.91
CA LEU A 576 -16.58 13.58 -6.46
C LEU A 576 -17.94 13.12 -5.94
N ASP A 577 -19.02 13.40 -6.68
CA ASP A 577 -20.37 12.95 -6.31
C ASP A 577 -20.50 11.41 -6.25
N TYR A 578 -19.83 10.70 -7.17
CA TYR A 578 -19.85 9.22 -7.26
C TYR A 578 -18.76 8.51 -6.45
N LEU A 579 -17.77 9.24 -5.93
CA LEU A 579 -16.83 8.69 -4.93
C LEU A 579 -17.54 8.45 -3.59
N GLY A 580 -18.58 9.22 -3.29
CA GLY A 580 -19.39 9.07 -2.09
C GLY A 580 -18.82 9.78 -0.86
N SER A 581 -19.69 10.08 0.10
CA SER A 581 -19.32 10.88 1.26
C SER A 581 -18.35 10.15 2.17
N ALA A 582 -18.46 8.83 2.30
CA ALA A 582 -17.51 8.04 3.10
C ALA A 582 -16.06 8.18 2.59
N TYR A 583 -15.86 8.45 1.30
CA TYR A 583 -14.54 8.54 0.70
C TYR A 583 -13.83 9.88 0.97
N TRP A 584 -14.56 11.00 1.04
CA TRP A 584 -13.98 12.34 1.18
C TRP A 584 -14.36 13.09 2.46
N ARG A 585 -15.33 12.63 3.28
CA ARG A 585 -15.87 13.40 4.44
C ARG A 585 -14.85 13.81 5.49
N LYS A 586 -13.73 13.09 5.61
CA LYS A 586 -12.68 13.37 6.60
C LYS A 586 -11.76 14.52 6.14
N GLU A 587 -11.80 14.84 4.86
CA GLU A 587 -10.93 15.82 4.23
C GLU A 587 -11.59 17.19 4.22
N ASN A 588 -11.17 18.05 5.15
CA ASN A 588 -11.71 19.40 5.30
C ASN A 588 -11.06 20.35 4.28
N ASN A 589 -11.28 20.12 2.98
CA ASN A 589 -10.57 20.84 1.92
C ASN A 589 -11.43 21.94 1.28
N VAL A 590 -11.17 23.18 1.70
CA VAL A 590 -11.81 24.43 1.21
C VAL A 590 -11.78 24.61 -0.31
N VAL A 591 -10.87 23.91 -1.02
CA VAL A 591 -10.71 24.02 -2.48
C VAL A 591 -11.76 23.20 -3.25
N LEU A 592 -12.32 22.17 -2.62
CA LEU A 592 -13.34 21.32 -3.22
C LEU A 592 -14.62 22.12 -3.56
N PRO A 593 -15.39 21.71 -4.59
CA PRO A 593 -16.72 22.24 -4.80
C PRO A 593 -17.54 22.19 -3.51
N LYS A 594 -18.31 23.24 -3.21
CA LYS A 594 -19.02 23.38 -1.93
C LYS A 594 -20.20 22.42 -1.79
N ARG A 595 -20.57 21.77 -2.88
CA ARG A 595 -21.63 20.78 -2.94
C ARG A 595 -21.08 19.39 -2.67
N ASN A 596 -20.56 19.24 -1.45
CA ASN A 596 -20.14 17.97 -0.86
C ASN A 596 -21.08 17.61 0.29
N ASP A 597 -22.36 17.97 0.20
CA ASP A 597 -23.39 17.63 1.17
C ASP A 597 -24.13 16.35 0.80
N TRP A 598 -23.87 15.78 -0.40
CA TRP A 598 -24.53 14.59 -0.92
C TRP A 598 -23.55 13.76 -1.77
N GLY A 599 -23.32 12.49 -1.41
CA GLY A 599 -22.75 11.49 -2.33
C GLY A 599 -23.88 10.76 -3.04
N SER A 600 -23.93 10.81 -4.38
CA SER A 600 -24.97 10.13 -5.16
C SER A 600 -24.89 8.61 -5.01
N SER A 601 -23.68 8.08 -4.80
CA SER A 601 -23.42 6.69 -4.44
C SER A 601 -22.42 6.61 -3.29
N GLU A 602 -22.53 5.60 -2.44
CA GLU A 602 -21.49 5.24 -1.48
C GLU A 602 -20.67 4.06 -2.03
N PRO A 603 -19.36 3.95 -1.71
CA PRO A 603 -18.56 2.82 -2.17
C PRO A 603 -19.14 1.48 -1.74
N GLU A 604 -19.21 0.51 -2.66
CA GLU A 604 -19.90 -0.77 -2.43
C GLU A 604 -19.30 -1.56 -1.25
N TYR A 605 -17.97 -1.51 -1.12
CA TYR A 605 -17.24 -2.22 -0.08
C TYR A 605 -17.63 -1.77 1.35
N GLN A 606 -18.26 -0.59 1.51
CA GLN A 606 -18.77 -0.14 2.80
C GLN A 606 -19.89 -1.04 3.33
N LEU A 607 -20.61 -1.73 2.46
CA LEU A 607 -21.73 -2.61 2.85
C LEU A 607 -21.35 -4.10 2.89
N SER A 608 -20.12 -4.46 2.47
CA SER A 608 -19.69 -5.86 2.36
C SER A 608 -19.12 -6.37 3.68
N ASP A 609 -19.66 -7.47 4.20
CA ASP A 609 -19.09 -8.20 5.35
C ASP A 609 -17.85 -9.01 4.92
N GLU A 610 -17.76 -9.37 3.64
CA GLU A 610 -16.66 -10.11 3.04
C GLU A 610 -15.36 -9.33 3.10
N LEU A 611 -15.41 -7.98 3.08
CA LEU A 611 -14.23 -7.15 3.33
C LEU A 611 -13.73 -7.33 4.76
N LEU A 612 -14.61 -7.29 5.77
CA LEU A 612 -14.24 -7.56 7.15
C LEU A 612 -13.65 -8.96 7.31
N PHE A 613 -14.23 -9.96 6.62
CA PHE A 613 -13.71 -11.32 6.66
C PHE A 613 -12.34 -11.46 5.98
N ALA A 614 -12.08 -10.78 4.87
CA ALA A 614 -10.79 -10.76 4.20
C ALA A 614 -9.72 -10.05 5.04
N ILE A 615 -10.07 -8.93 5.69
CA ILE A 615 -9.21 -8.21 6.64
C ILE A 615 -8.87 -9.12 7.83
N ALA A 616 -9.87 -9.77 8.42
CA ALA A 616 -9.66 -10.58 9.61
C ALA A 616 -8.91 -11.89 9.34
N ALA A 617 -8.98 -12.43 8.13
CA ALA A 617 -8.25 -13.64 7.74
C ALA A 617 -6.73 -13.44 7.63
N GLN A 618 -6.26 -12.19 7.62
CA GLN A 618 -4.84 -11.88 7.67
C GLN A 618 -4.19 -12.42 8.95
N THR A 619 -2.91 -12.78 8.87
CA THR A 619 -2.14 -13.11 10.08
C THR A 619 -2.01 -11.88 10.99
N PRO A 620 -1.77 -12.00 12.31
CA PRO A 620 -1.69 -10.82 13.19
C PRO A 620 -0.68 -9.75 12.73
N PRO A 621 0.55 -10.07 12.28
CA PRO A 621 1.45 -9.09 11.68
C PRO A 621 0.87 -8.48 10.39
N SER A 622 0.29 -9.30 9.52
CA SER A 622 -0.34 -8.87 8.26
C SER A 622 -1.55 -7.96 8.46
N LEU A 623 -2.34 -8.17 9.51
CA LEU A 623 -3.45 -7.29 9.85
C LEU A 623 -2.92 -5.91 10.28
N GLU A 624 -1.86 -5.86 11.09
CA GLU A 624 -1.25 -4.58 11.45
C GLU A 624 -0.68 -3.84 10.22
N LEU A 625 -0.17 -4.55 9.20
CA LEU A 625 0.21 -3.96 7.92
C LEU A 625 -0.98 -3.26 7.26
N LEU A 626 -2.08 -4.00 7.11
CA LEU A 626 -3.27 -3.57 6.40
C LEU A 626 -3.96 -2.39 7.10
N LEU A 627 -3.96 -2.36 8.43
CA LEU A 627 -4.55 -1.27 9.23
C LEU A 627 -3.70 0.01 9.27
N ASN A 628 -2.39 -0.09 9.02
CA ASN A 628 -1.49 1.07 8.98
C ASN A 628 -1.34 1.65 7.56
N ASP A 629 -1.97 1.02 6.56
CA ASP A 629 -1.97 1.52 5.19
C ASP A 629 -3.05 2.59 5.02
N HIS A 630 -2.64 3.85 5.13
CA HIS A 630 -3.51 5.00 4.96
C HIS A 630 -3.90 5.27 3.50
N SER A 631 -3.26 4.59 2.53
CA SER A 631 -3.67 4.71 1.13
C SER A 631 -5.01 4.00 0.89
N LEU A 632 -5.31 2.94 1.65
CA LEU A 632 -6.57 2.21 1.55
C LEU A 632 -7.60 2.70 2.59
N PRO A 633 -8.90 2.80 2.25
CA PRO A 633 -9.96 3.25 3.14
C PRO A 633 -10.43 2.19 4.18
N ILE A 634 -9.51 1.35 4.68
CA ILE A 634 -9.82 0.22 5.56
C ILE A 634 -10.12 0.67 6.98
N VAL A 635 -9.33 1.61 7.52
CA VAL A 635 -9.58 2.16 8.86
C VAL A 635 -10.94 2.84 8.90
N ASP A 636 -11.27 3.60 7.86
CA ASP A 636 -12.55 4.31 7.70
C ASP A 636 -13.74 3.35 7.68
N TYR A 637 -13.59 2.22 6.97
CA TYR A 637 -14.56 1.14 6.96
C TYR A 637 -14.80 0.54 8.37
N LEU A 638 -13.74 0.35 9.16
CA LEU A 638 -13.82 -0.23 10.51
C LEU A 638 -14.30 0.76 11.57
N GLU A 639 -14.19 2.07 11.33
CA GLU A 639 -14.63 3.11 12.25
C GLU A 639 -16.16 3.25 12.35
N ASP A 640 -16.91 2.68 11.41
CA ASP A 640 -18.37 2.66 11.50
C ASP A 640 -18.83 1.94 12.78
N LYS A 641 -19.44 2.72 13.67
CA LYS A 641 -19.96 2.25 14.95
C LYS A 641 -20.93 1.08 14.83
N ASN A 642 -21.65 0.95 13.71
CA ASN A 642 -22.58 -0.15 13.46
C ASN A 642 -21.86 -1.51 13.35
N ARG A 643 -20.59 -1.52 12.94
CA ARG A 643 -19.81 -2.75 12.72
C ARG A 643 -18.99 -3.18 13.94
N TRP A 644 -18.77 -2.32 14.93
CA TRP A 644 -17.81 -2.59 16.02
C TRP A 644 -18.03 -3.94 16.75
N LEU A 645 -19.28 -4.31 17.05
CA LEU A 645 -19.56 -5.62 17.66
C LEU A 645 -19.18 -6.78 16.74
N LYS A 646 -19.45 -6.65 15.44
CA LYS A 646 -19.04 -7.65 14.44
C LYS A 646 -17.53 -7.75 14.34
N VAL A 647 -16.84 -6.61 14.30
CA VAL A 647 -15.37 -6.55 14.29
C VAL A 647 -14.80 -7.28 15.51
N VAL A 648 -15.35 -7.06 16.71
CA VAL A 648 -14.95 -7.77 17.94
C VAL A 648 -15.09 -9.28 17.79
N GLU A 649 -16.22 -9.79 17.29
CA GLU A 649 -16.40 -11.22 17.06
C GLU A 649 -15.38 -11.76 16.07
N VAL A 650 -15.29 -11.15 14.89
CA VAL A 650 -14.52 -11.68 13.76
C VAL A 650 -13.01 -11.61 14.06
N PHE A 651 -12.53 -10.54 14.68
CA PHE A 651 -11.13 -10.40 15.07
C PHE A 651 -10.75 -11.40 16.16
N HIS A 652 -11.61 -11.60 17.17
CA HIS A 652 -11.37 -12.60 18.20
C HIS A 652 -11.31 -14.02 17.63
N ARG A 653 -12.21 -14.37 16.71
CA ARG A 653 -12.22 -15.67 16.00
C ARG A 653 -10.92 -15.95 15.25
N ASN A 654 -10.28 -14.91 14.71
CA ASN A 654 -9.03 -15.02 13.94
C ASN A 654 -7.77 -14.77 14.80
N GLY A 655 -7.90 -14.64 16.14
CA GLY A 655 -6.76 -14.51 17.04
C GLY A 655 -6.19 -13.09 17.21
N HIS A 656 -6.89 -12.06 16.73
CA HIS A 656 -6.46 -10.65 16.78
C HIS A 656 -6.83 -9.98 18.11
N MET A 657 -6.23 -10.45 19.20
CA MET A 657 -6.61 -10.06 20.58
C MET A 657 -6.40 -8.57 20.88
N LYS A 658 -5.31 -7.98 20.37
CA LYS A 658 -4.99 -6.55 20.58
C LYS A 658 -6.06 -5.66 19.97
N GLN A 659 -6.44 -5.92 18.72
CA GLN A 659 -7.47 -5.19 18.00
C GLN A 659 -8.86 -5.44 18.62
N THR A 660 -9.14 -6.67 19.04
CA THR A 660 -10.37 -7.01 19.78
C THR A 660 -10.53 -6.13 21.03
N GLN A 661 -9.48 -6.00 21.85
CA GLN A 661 -9.50 -5.15 23.05
C GLN A 661 -9.67 -3.66 22.72
N TYR A 662 -9.06 -3.20 21.63
CA TYR A 662 -9.23 -1.83 21.15
C TYR A 662 -10.70 -1.51 20.85
N PHE A 663 -11.38 -2.32 20.05
CA PHE A 663 -12.80 -2.08 19.73
C PHE A 663 -13.73 -2.24 20.93
N ILE A 664 -13.44 -3.17 21.86
CA ILE A 664 -14.17 -3.25 23.15
C ILE A 664 -14.03 -1.93 23.92
N SER A 665 -12.83 -1.33 23.93
CA SER A 665 -12.61 -0.05 24.60
C SER A 665 -13.42 1.09 23.95
N LEU A 666 -13.61 1.08 22.62
CA LEU A 666 -14.45 2.06 21.93
C LEU A 666 -15.93 1.88 22.28
N ILE A 667 -16.43 0.65 22.26
CA ILE A 667 -17.81 0.31 22.66
C ILE A 667 -18.07 0.74 24.11
N SER A 668 -17.09 0.60 25.00
CA SER A 668 -17.26 1.02 26.41
C SER A 668 -17.38 2.53 26.62
N LYS A 669 -16.97 3.34 25.63
CA LYS A 669 -16.97 4.82 25.70
C LYS A 669 -18.25 5.46 25.15
N ILE A 670 -19.04 4.74 24.35
CA ILE A 670 -20.35 5.23 23.87
C ILE A 670 -21.40 5.15 24.97
N ASP A 671 -22.46 5.94 24.89
CA ASP A 671 -23.50 5.97 25.93
C ASP A 671 -24.32 4.67 25.96
N LYS A 672 -25.00 4.39 27.08
CA LYS A 672 -25.71 3.12 27.28
C LYS A 672 -26.89 2.92 26.34
N GLU A 673 -27.52 4.00 25.88
CA GLU A 673 -28.65 3.93 24.96
C GLU A 673 -28.16 3.55 23.55
N GLU A 674 -27.08 4.21 23.09
CA GLU A 674 -26.38 3.86 21.85
C GLU A 674 -25.86 2.42 21.90
N GLN A 675 -25.25 1.98 23.02
CA GLN A 675 -24.85 0.57 23.21
C GLN A 675 -26.03 -0.39 23.08
N GLY A 676 -27.17 -0.06 23.67
CA GLY A 676 -28.41 -0.84 23.57
C GLY A 676 -28.83 -1.04 22.12
N ASN A 677 -28.87 0.04 21.33
CA ASN A 677 -29.21 -0.02 19.91
C ASN A 677 -28.25 -0.93 19.12
N LYS A 678 -26.93 -0.77 19.33
CA LYS A 678 -25.92 -1.62 18.65
C LYS A 678 -26.07 -3.10 18.99
N ILE A 679 -26.44 -3.43 20.22
CA ILE A 679 -26.67 -4.82 20.63
C ILE A 679 -27.81 -5.43 19.83
N TRP A 680 -28.91 -4.70 19.66
CA TRP A 680 -30.06 -5.17 18.90
C TRP A 680 -29.72 -5.34 17.41
N ASP A 681 -28.97 -4.40 16.84
CA ASP A 681 -28.49 -4.47 15.45
C ASP A 681 -27.53 -5.65 15.20
N ASN A 682 -26.84 -6.14 16.23
CA ASN A 682 -25.81 -7.19 16.11
C ASN A 682 -25.87 -8.28 17.20
N CYS A 683 -27.07 -8.83 17.41
CA CYS A 683 -27.33 -9.87 18.41
C CYS A 683 -26.35 -11.07 18.37
N PRO A 684 -25.99 -11.65 17.20
CA PRO A 684 -25.03 -12.76 17.12
C PRO A 684 -23.66 -12.43 17.71
N SER A 685 -23.07 -11.30 17.34
CA SER A 685 -21.75 -10.90 17.80
C SER A 685 -21.77 -10.50 19.28
N PHE A 686 -22.86 -9.92 19.76
CA PHE A 686 -23.02 -9.65 21.20
C PHE A 686 -23.03 -10.93 22.05
N LEU A 687 -23.79 -11.96 21.64
CA LEU A 687 -23.82 -13.21 22.38
C LEU A 687 -22.50 -13.98 22.27
N TYR A 688 -21.82 -13.90 21.12
CA TYR A 688 -20.44 -14.38 21.00
C TYR A 688 -19.53 -13.70 22.03
N TYR A 689 -19.57 -12.37 22.11
CA TYR A 689 -18.79 -11.60 23.08
C TYR A 689 -19.08 -12.03 24.53
N ARG A 690 -20.35 -12.16 24.92
CA ARG A 690 -20.70 -12.64 26.26
C ARG A 690 -20.16 -14.04 26.56
N TYR A 691 -20.24 -14.94 25.58
CA TYR A 691 -19.86 -16.34 25.77
C TYR A 691 -18.35 -16.54 25.71
N LYS A 692 -17.70 -16.16 24.60
CA LYS A 692 -16.28 -16.45 24.34
C LYS A 692 -15.31 -15.45 24.96
N ILE A 693 -15.70 -14.19 25.12
CA ILE A 693 -14.80 -13.13 25.60
C ILE A 693 -15.02 -12.85 27.09
N LEU A 694 -16.27 -12.71 27.54
CA LEU A 694 -16.57 -12.52 28.96
C LEU A 694 -16.64 -13.84 29.75
N GLY A 695 -16.73 -14.98 29.09
CA GLY A 695 -16.84 -16.29 29.75
C GLY A 695 -18.16 -16.51 30.47
N THR A 696 -19.25 -15.86 30.04
CA THR A 696 -20.58 -16.07 30.63
C THR A 696 -21.05 -17.49 30.34
N SER A 697 -21.57 -18.21 31.35
CA SER A 697 -22.08 -19.56 31.14
C SER A 697 -23.35 -19.57 30.28
N LEU A 698 -23.55 -20.61 29.48
CA LEU A 698 -24.79 -20.78 28.68
C LEU A 698 -26.05 -20.84 29.57
N LEU A 699 -25.93 -21.35 30.80
CA LEU A 699 -27.02 -21.39 31.80
C LEU A 699 -27.43 -20.00 32.29
N ASP A 700 -26.48 -19.07 32.40
CA ASP A 700 -26.80 -17.69 32.79
C ASP A 700 -27.30 -16.88 31.60
N MET A 701 -26.74 -17.14 30.41
CA MET A 701 -27.20 -16.52 29.17
C MET A 701 -28.67 -16.85 28.89
N ILE A 702 -29.07 -18.13 28.95
CA ILE A 702 -30.46 -18.54 28.67
C ILE A 702 -31.47 -17.92 29.64
N LYS A 703 -31.09 -17.72 30.91
CA LYS A 703 -31.93 -17.04 31.92
C LYS A 703 -32.08 -15.53 31.66
N SER A 704 -31.11 -14.93 30.96
CA SER A 704 -31.11 -13.50 30.62
C SER A 704 -31.72 -13.19 29.25
N LEU A 705 -32.21 -14.19 28.51
CA LEU A 705 -32.86 -13.99 27.23
C LEU A 705 -34.23 -13.33 27.40
N PRO A 706 -34.67 -12.52 26.41
CA PRO A 706 -36.00 -11.93 26.44
C PRO A 706 -37.08 -13.00 26.38
N ASP A 707 -38.20 -12.75 27.05
CA ASP A 707 -39.41 -13.56 26.88
C ASP A 707 -40.08 -13.22 25.54
N ILE A 708 -40.38 -14.24 24.75
CA ILE A 708 -40.97 -14.11 23.41
C ILE A 708 -42.35 -14.78 23.33
N SER A 709 -42.94 -15.16 24.47
CA SER A 709 -44.24 -15.86 24.50
C SER A 709 -45.38 -15.07 23.83
N ASP A 710 -45.35 -13.74 23.96
CA ASP A 710 -46.40 -12.83 23.48
C ASP A 710 -46.01 -12.11 22.18
N ASP A 711 -44.86 -12.45 21.59
CA ASP A 711 -44.34 -11.81 20.38
C ASP A 711 -45.06 -12.34 19.12
N ASN A 712 -46.22 -11.75 18.86
CA ASN A 712 -47.07 -11.99 17.69
C ASN A 712 -46.61 -11.24 16.43
N SER A 713 -45.37 -10.73 16.35
CA SER A 713 -44.89 -10.06 15.13
C SER A 713 -44.97 -11.03 13.95
N ILE A 714 -45.96 -10.82 13.08
CA ILE A 714 -46.12 -11.56 11.81
C ILE A 714 -45.02 -11.04 10.87
N GLU A 715 -44.35 -11.95 10.17
CA GLU A 715 -43.50 -11.67 9.01
C GLU A 715 -44.34 -10.93 7.94
N GLY A 716 -44.44 -9.60 8.06
CA GLY A 716 -45.15 -8.73 7.12
C GLY A 716 -44.30 -8.38 5.90
N TYR A 717 -44.84 -7.57 4.98
CA TYR A 717 -44.20 -7.15 3.72
C TYR A 717 -42.78 -6.54 3.87
N GLU A 718 -42.39 -6.08 5.08
CA GLU A 718 -41.06 -5.53 5.39
C GLU A 718 -40.13 -6.52 6.13
N ASN A 719 -40.58 -7.73 6.46
CA ASN A 719 -39.77 -8.88 6.93
C ASN A 719 -38.66 -8.59 7.97
N LEU A 720 -38.91 -7.74 8.95
CA LEU A 720 -38.02 -7.54 10.10
C LEU A 720 -38.38 -8.53 11.22
N GLU A 721 -37.53 -9.54 11.44
CA GLU A 721 -37.60 -10.40 12.64
C GLU A 721 -37.51 -9.49 13.88
N SER A 722 -38.45 -9.64 14.83
CA SER A 722 -38.43 -8.91 16.09
C SER A 722 -37.04 -9.01 16.74
N PRO A 723 -36.47 -7.90 17.26
CA PRO A 723 -35.16 -7.92 17.93
C PRO A 723 -35.07 -8.97 19.04
N LEU A 724 -36.19 -9.27 19.71
CA LEU A 724 -36.26 -10.29 20.76
C LEU A 724 -36.01 -11.71 20.20
N LYS A 725 -36.65 -12.04 19.06
CA LYS A 725 -36.45 -13.33 18.36
C LYS A 725 -35.02 -13.44 17.81
N SER A 726 -34.48 -12.35 17.26
CA SER A 726 -33.08 -12.29 16.79
C SER A 726 -32.07 -12.61 17.91
N MET A 727 -32.30 -12.12 19.13
CA MET A 727 -31.45 -12.43 20.29
C MET A 727 -31.53 -13.92 20.70
N VAL A 728 -32.73 -14.50 20.74
CA VAL A 728 -32.90 -15.94 21.04
C VAL A 728 -32.27 -16.81 19.94
N ARG A 729 -32.41 -16.42 18.66
CA ARG A 729 -31.77 -17.09 17.53
C ARG A 729 -30.25 -17.05 17.60
N ALA A 730 -29.69 -15.89 17.90
CA ALA A 730 -28.27 -15.71 18.13
C ALA A 730 -27.73 -16.64 19.23
N PHE A 731 -28.50 -16.84 20.32
CA PHE A 731 -28.12 -17.75 21.39
C PHE A 731 -27.99 -19.19 20.88
N TYR A 732 -28.99 -19.68 20.15
CA TYR A 732 -28.93 -21.04 19.60
C TYR A 732 -27.85 -21.21 18.54
N ARG A 733 -27.50 -20.17 17.77
CA ARG A 733 -26.33 -20.22 16.87
C ARG A 733 -25.03 -20.50 17.64
N ILE A 734 -24.80 -19.79 18.75
CA ILE A 734 -23.64 -20.00 19.63
C ILE A 734 -23.65 -21.41 20.24
N VAL A 735 -24.81 -21.87 20.72
CA VAL A 735 -24.95 -23.21 21.30
C VAL A 735 -24.64 -24.30 20.28
N LEU A 736 -25.24 -24.23 19.08
CA LEU A 736 -25.05 -25.24 18.03
C LEU A 736 -23.60 -25.29 17.53
N GLU A 737 -22.93 -24.14 17.48
CA GLU A 737 -21.56 -24.03 17.01
C GLU A 737 -20.54 -24.59 18.03
N PHE A 738 -20.67 -24.23 19.32
CA PHE A 738 -19.61 -24.52 20.30
C PHE A 738 -19.92 -25.64 21.27
N GLU A 739 -21.17 -25.77 21.72
CA GLU A 739 -21.58 -26.75 22.73
C GLU A 739 -22.95 -27.36 22.41
N PRO A 740 -23.10 -28.09 21.29
CA PRO A 740 -24.41 -28.64 20.89
C PRO A 740 -24.98 -29.61 21.93
N MET A 741 -24.12 -30.27 22.72
CA MET A 741 -24.53 -31.13 23.84
C MET A 741 -25.21 -30.37 24.98
N PHE A 742 -25.09 -29.03 25.06
CA PHE A 742 -25.86 -28.22 26.00
C PHE A 742 -27.36 -28.45 25.82
N ILE A 743 -27.85 -28.52 24.57
CA ILE A 743 -29.28 -28.77 24.27
C ILE A 743 -29.69 -30.13 24.82
N VAL A 744 -28.84 -31.15 24.65
CA VAL A 744 -29.09 -32.51 25.14
C VAL A 744 -29.16 -32.55 26.67
N ASN A 745 -28.21 -31.89 27.33
CA ASN A 745 -28.08 -31.93 28.78
C ASN A 745 -29.13 -31.06 29.50
N ASN A 746 -29.59 -29.99 28.86
CA ASN A 746 -30.46 -28.96 29.45
C ASN A 746 -31.85 -28.90 28.82
N PHE A 747 -32.30 -30.01 28.23
CA PHE A 747 -33.57 -30.06 27.49
C PHE A 747 -34.79 -29.63 28.33
N ASN A 748 -34.80 -29.92 29.64
CA ASN A 748 -35.91 -29.53 30.54
C ASN A 748 -35.95 -28.03 30.85
N SER A 749 -34.85 -27.30 30.66
CA SER A 749 -34.76 -25.86 30.93
C SER A 749 -34.94 -25.00 29.68
N ILE A 750 -35.08 -25.62 28.50
CA ILE A 750 -35.37 -24.91 27.25
C ILE A 750 -36.87 -24.61 27.21
N PRO A 751 -37.29 -23.33 27.18
CA PRO A 751 -38.71 -22.99 27.08
C PRO A 751 -39.32 -23.53 25.80
N SER A 752 -40.58 -23.97 25.89
CA SER A 752 -41.25 -24.61 24.77
C SER A 752 -41.40 -23.66 23.56
N TYR A 753 -41.58 -22.36 23.78
CA TYR A 753 -41.68 -21.34 22.72
C TYR A 753 -40.34 -21.05 22.01
N HIS A 754 -39.19 -21.41 22.58
CA HIS A 754 -37.89 -21.32 21.90
C HIS A 754 -37.68 -22.42 20.84
N LEU A 755 -38.48 -23.49 20.89
CA LEU A 755 -38.30 -24.66 20.03
C LEU A 755 -38.41 -24.32 18.54
N ASN A 756 -39.28 -23.38 18.18
CA ASN A 756 -39.42 -22.93 16.79
C ASN A 756 -38.09 -22.39 16.24
N ILE A 757 -37.46 -21.46 16.98
CA ILE A 757 -36.20 -20.83 16.59
C ILE A 757 -35.05 -21.86 16.54
N LEU A 758 -35.00 -22.77 17.52
CA LEU A 758 -33.98 -23.82 17.53
C LEU A 758 -34.15 -24.78 16.34
N CYS A 759 -35.37 -25.25 16.06
CA CYS A 759 -35.64 -26.12 14.92
C CYS A 759 -35.33 -25.43 13.59
N ASP A 760 -35.62 -24.14 13.49
CA ASP A 760 -35.31 -23.32 12.32
C ASP A 760 -33.79 -23.24 12.06
N GLU A 761 -32.98 -22.96 13.09
CA GLU A 761 -31.51 -22.99 12.94
C GLU A 761 -30.98 -24.40 12.64
N LEU A 762 -31.62 -25.45 13.15
CA LEU A 762 -31.27 -26.85 12.86
C LEU A 762 -31.60 -27.28 11.41
N CYS A 763 -32.58 -26.64 10.76
CA CYS A 763 -32.88 -26.87 9.34
C CYS A 763 -31.79 -26.36 8.39
N LYS A 764 -30.85 -25.53 8.87
CA LYS A 764 -29.73 -25.06 8.05
C LYS A 764 -28.77 -26.18 7.73
N ILE A 765 -28.28 -26.22 6.49
CA ILE A 765 -27.46 -27.33 5.96
C ILE A 765 -26.19 -27.56 6.77
N LYS A 766 -25.54 -26.48 7.25
CA LYS A 766 -24.36 -26.58 8.12
C LYS A 766 -24.62 -27.34 9.44
N ASN A 767 -25.85 -27.28 9.94
CA ASN A 767 -26.26 -27.91 11.20
C ASN A 767 -26.94 -29.27 10.95
N LEU A 768 -27.46 -29.51 9.76
CA LEU A 768 -28.12 -30.76 9.37
C LEU A 768 -27.19 -31.97 9.51
N THR A 769 -25.93 -31.83 9.09
CA THR A 769 -24.90 -32.88 9.21
C THR A 769 -24.72 -33.34 10.66
N MET A 770 -24.90 -32.47 11.64
CA MET A 770 -24.85 -32.81 13.07
C MET A 770 -26.02 -33.73 13.47
N ILE A 771 -27.24 -33.43 13.00
CA ILE A 771 -28.42 -34.27 13.25
C ILE A 771 -28.25 -35.64 12.61
N LEU A 772 -27.70 -35.68 11.39
CA LEU A 772 -27.50 -36.91 10.63
C LEU A 772 -26.38 -37.78 11.22
N SER A 773 -25.39 -37.19 11.90
CA SER A 773 -24.20 -37.91 12.39
C SER A 773 -24.21 -38.24 13.88
N ASN A 774 -25.01 -37.56 14.71
CA ASN A 774 -25.01 -37.72 16.16
C ASN A 774 -26.32 -38.34 16.69
N GLU A 775 -26.31 -39.66 16.87
CA GLU A 775 -27.47 -40.42 17.37
C GLU A 775 -27.91 -40.00 18.79
N LYS A 776 -26.99 -39.57 19.67
CA LYS A 776 -27.35 -39.08 21.02
C LYS A 776 -28.13 -37.76 20.94
N PHE A 777 -27.69 -36.86 20.08
CA PHE A 777 -28.36 -35.59 19.84
C PHE A 777 -29.76 -35.82 19.24
N LYS A 778 -29.84 -36.66 18.21
CA LYS A 778 -31.09 -37.05 17.55
C LYS A 778 -32.11 -37.68 18.49
N HIS A 779 -31.69 -38.61 19.35
CA HIS A 779 -32.57 -39.24 20.35
C HIS A 779 -33.12 -38.24 21.37
N SER A 780 -32.30 -37.30 21.80
CA SER A 780 -32.68 -36.27 22.78
C SER A 780 -33.64 -35.26 22.16
N LEU A 781 -33.38 -34.85 20.91
CA LEU A 781 -34.27 -34.00 20.14
C LEU A 781 -35.63 -34.68 19.90
N LYS A 782 -35.64 -35.99 19.61
CA LYS A 782 -36.88 -36.80 19.52
C LYS A 782 -37.70 -36.73 20.82
N LYS A 783 -37.05 -36.91 21.98
CA LYS A 783 -37.73 -36.82 23.29
C LYS A 783 -38.29 -35.43 23.56
N MET A 784 -37.57 -34.38 23.16
CA MET A 784 -38.01 -33.00 23.33
C MET A 784 -39.26 -32.71 22.48
N LEU A 785 -39.26 -33.12 21.21
CA LEU A 785 -40.35 -32.90 20.26
C LEU A 785 -41.63 -33.70 20.59
N LEU A 786 -41.52 -34.80 21.35
CA LEU A 786 -42.64 -35.62 21.81
C LEU A 786 -43.44 -34.99 22.96
N LYS A 787 -42.87 -34.01 23.69
CA LYS A 787 -43.53 -33.36 24.84
C LYS A 787 -44.38 -32.14 24.46
N VAL A 788 -44.61 -31.93 23.17
CA VAL A 788 -44.97 -30.63 22.60
C VAL A 788 -46.27 -30.76 21.80
N ASP A 789 -47.30 -30.00 22.17
CA ASP A 789 -48.65 -30.04 21.56
C ASP A 789 -48.65 -29.60 20.08
N ASN A 790 -49.47 -30.24 19.25
CA ASN A 790 -49.44 -30.09 17.79
C ASN A 790 -50.01 -28.76 17.24
N ASN A 791 -50.69 -27.94 18.05
CA ASN A 791 -51.47 -26.79 17.53
C ASN A 791 -50.77 -25.42 17.66
N THR A 792 -49.51 -25.36 18.12
CA THR A 792 -48.83 -24.09 18.50
C THR A 792 -47.45 -23.87 17.87
N TYR A 793 -46.98 -24.72 16.95
CA TYR A 793 -45.58 -24.72 16.49
C TYR A 793 -45.41 -24.44 14.99
N ASP A 794 -44.24 -23.90 14.62
CA ASP A 794 -43.89 -23.48 13.26
C ASP A 794 -43.50 -24.68 12.36
N ILE A 795 -43.49 -24.48 11.04
CA ILE A 795 -43.18 -25.48 10.02
C ILE A 795 -41.81 -26.13 10.22
N SER A 796 -40.81 -25.39 10.71
CA SER A 796 -39.45 -25.89 10.97
C SER A 796 -39.46 -27.04 11.99
N VAL A 797 -40.40 -27.05 12.94
CA VAL A 797 -40.57 -28.16 13.90
C VAL A 797 -41.07 -29.43 13.20
N GLU A 798 -42.03 -29.29 12.29
CA GLU A 798 -42.58 -30.39 11.51
C GLU A 798 -41.53 -31.01 10.56
N VAL A 799 -40.66 -30.18 9.97
CA VAL A 799 -39.51 -30.64 9.18
C VAL A 799 -38.60 -31.56 10.00
N ILE A 800 -38.19 -31.11 11.19
CA ILE A 800 -37.30 -31.88 12.07
C ILE A 800 -38.00 -33.15 12.60
N ARG A 801 -39.31 -33.08 12.90
CA ARG A 801 -40.10 -34.26 13.30
C ARG A 801 -40.10 -35.32 12.20
N LYS A 802 -40.35 -34.94 10.95
CA LYS A 802 -40.30 -35.85 9.80
C LYS A 802 -38.90 -36.40 9.55
N LEU A 803 -37.85 -35.59 9.68
CA LEU A 803 -36.46 -36.00 9.54
C LEU A 803 -36.07 -37.09 10.57
N ILE A 804 -36.55 -36.96 11.81
CA ILE A 804 -36.28 -37.91 12.90
C ILE A 804 -37.22 -39.13 12.84
N ASN A 805 -38.48 -38.92 12.45
CA ASN A 805 -39.53 -39.93 12.37
C ASN A 805 -40.01 -40.11 10.93
N LYS A 806 -39.35 -41.02 10.20
CA LYS A 806 -39.58 -41.25 8.76
C LYS A 806 -41.03 -41.62 8.42
N ASP A 807 -41.75 -42.25 9.35
CA ASP A 807 -43.14 -42.72 9.15
C ASP A 807 -44.20 -41.64 9.37
N MET A 808 -43.79 -40.41 9.71
CA MET A 808 -44.73 -39.30 9.94
C MET A 808 -45.48 -38.92 8.65
N VAL A 809 -46.81 -38.85 8.71
CA VAL A 809 -47.68 -38.45 7.60
C VAL A 809 -47.81 -36.93 7.57
N ILE A 810 -48.01 -36.37 6.37
CA ILE A 810 -48.31 -34.94 6.18
C ILE A 810 -49.60 -34.58 6.96
N ASN A 811 -49.57 -33.47 7.68
CA ASN A 811 -50.74 -32.92 8.38
C ASN A 811 -51.31 -31.69 7.64
N ASP A 812 -52.50 -31.25 8.06
CA ASP A 812 -53.21 -30.11 7.45
C ASP A 812 -52.40 -28.80 7.49
N GLN A 813 -51.54 -28.64 8.50
CA GLN A 813 -50.69 -27.45 8.63
C GLN A 813 -49.61 -27.41 7.55
N VAL A 814 -48.94 -28.53 7.28
CA VAL A 814 -47.92 -28.65 6.23
C VAL A 814 -48.55 -28.47 4.84
N GLU A 815 -49.74 -29.04 4.58
CA GLU A 815 -50.46 -28.82 3.32
C GLU A 815 -50.85 -27.35 3.12
N LYS A 816 -51.35 -26.69 4.17
CA LYS A 816 -51.65 -25.24 4.12
C LYS A 816 -50.39 -24.43 3.83
N TYR A 817 -49.26 -24.76 4.47
CA TYR A 817 -48.00 -24.06 4.24
C TYR A 817 -47.51 -24.22 2.80
N PHE A 818 -47.52 -25.43 2.22
CA PHE A 818 -47.21 -25.63 0.80
C PHE A 818 -48.13 -24.83 -0.13
N GLY A 819 -49.42 -24.70 0.22
CA GLY A 819 -50.37 -23.85 -0.50
C GLY A 819 -50.06 -22.35 -0.42
N SER A 820 -49.33 -21.90 0.60
CA SER A 820 -48.93 -20.50 0.79
C SER A 820 -47.51 -20.18 0.34
N ILE A 821 -46.58 -21.14 0.28
CA ILE A 821 -45.14 -20.90 -0.02
C ILE A 821 -44.95 -20.07 -1.29
N ASN A 822 -45.71 -20.35 -2.36
CA ASN A 822 -45.50 -19.67 -3.65
C ASN A 822 -46.32 -18.38 -3.82
N ASN A 823 -47.08 -17.94 -2.81
CA ASN A 823 -47.94 -16.77 -2.91
C ASN A 823 -47.21 -15.49 -2.45
N GLY A 824 -46.70 -14.70 -3.39
CA GLY A 824 -46.50 -13.25 -3.26
C GLY A 824 -45.39 -12.69 -2.35
N ASN A 825 -44.62 -13.51 -1.63
CA ASN A 825 -43.64 -13.01 -0.65
C ASN A 825 -42.18 -13.32 -1.03
N ILE A 826 -41.60 -12.55 -1.97
CA ILE A 826 -40.16 -12.59 -2.31
C ILE A 826 -39.25 -12.54 -1.05
N PRO A 827 -39.52 -11.71 -0.01
CA PRO A 827 -38.66 -11.64 1.18
C PRO A 827 -38.69 -12.90 2.08
N THR A 828 -39.78 -13.67 2.07
CA THR A 828 -39.90 -14.91 2.86
C THR A 828 -39.20 -16.10 2.19
N TRP A 829 -38.93 -16.00 0.89
CA TRP A 829 -38.23 -17.03 0.14
C TRP A 829 -36.75 -17.10 0.51
N ASP A 830 -36.07 -15.96 0.60
CA ASP A 830 -34.63 -15.92 0.90
C ASP A 830 -34.31 -16.30 2.35
N THR A 831 -35.10 -15.82 3.32
CA THR A 831 -34.85 -16.04 4.75
C THR A 831 -35.12 -17.47 5.21
N ARG A 832 -36.10 -18.14 4.61
CA ARG A 832 -36.48 -19.53 4.91
C ARG A 832 -36.16 -20.51 3.78
N GLN A 833 -35.31 -20.14 2.83
CA GLN A 833 -34.99 -20.96 1.64
C GLN A 833 -34.58 -22.39 2.03
N GLN A 834 -33.61 -22.54 2.93
CA GLN A 834 -33.11 -23.86 3.35
C GLN A 834 -34.18 -24.68 4.09
N VAL A 835 -35.08 -24.01 4.84
CA VAL A 835 -36.22 -24.68 5.49
C VAL A 835 -37.18 -25.21 4.43
N ASN A 836 -37.50 -24.41 3.41
CA ASN A 836 -38.39 -24.81 2.32
C ASN A 836 -37.79 -25.96 1.50
N VAL A 837 -36.49 -25.91 1.19
CA VAL A 837 -35.75 -27.00 0.53
C VAL A 837 -35.81 -28.27 1.36
N LEU A 838 -35.51 -28.17 2.65
CA LEU A 838 -35.48 -29.33 3.54
C LEU A 838 -36.88 -29.91 3.74
N LEU A 839 -37.91 -29.06 3.88
CA LEU A 839 -39.32 -29.44 3.97
C LEU A 839 -39.74 -30.26 2.74
N ALA A 840 -39.46 -29.76 1.53
CA ALA A 840 -39.77 -30.47 0.30
C ALA A 840 -38.97 -31.78 0.17
N ALA A 841 -37.72 -31.80 0.63
CA ALA A 841 -36.85 -32.97 0.61
C ALA A 841 -37.36 -34.09 1.54
N VAL A 842 -37.81 -33.78 2.76
CA VAL A 842 -38.24 -34.79 3.75
C VAL A 842 -39.65 -35.34 3.51
N PHE A 843 -40.49 -34.60 2.77
CA PHE A 843 -41.87 -35.01 2.42
C PHE A 843 -42.04 -35.47 0.97
N ASP A 844 -40.95 -35.50 0.18
CA ASP A 844 -40.96 -35.85 -1.25
C ASP A 844 -41.96 -35.00 -2.07
N LYS A 845 -41.94 -33.68 -1.84
CA LYS A 845 -42.84 -32.69 -2.48
C LYS A 845 -42.05 -31.68 -3.34
N GLN A 846 -41.19 -32.19 -4.21
CA GLN A 846 -40.29 -31.37 -5.02
C GLN A 846 -41.04 -30.35 -5.89
N ASP A 847 -42.19 -30.74 -6.45
CA ASP A 847 -43.00 -29.90 -7.35
C ASP A 847 -43.78 -28.77 -6.62
N LYS A 848 -43.64 -28.66 -5.29
CA LYS A 848 -44.36 -27.66 -4.48
C LYS A 848 -43.54 -26.40 -4.18
N VAL A 849 -42.24 -26.37 -4.51
CA VAL A 849 -41.36 -25.21 -4.32
C VAL A 849 -40.86 -24.76 -5.69
N LEU A 850 -41.27 -23.57 -6.13
CA LEU A 850 -41.23 -23.21 -7.56
C LEU A 850 -40.12 -22.23 -7.99
N TYR A 851 -39.18 -21.86 -7.12
CA TYR A 851 -38.08 -20.98 -7.54
C TYR A 851 -37.03 -21.72 -8.41
N SER A 852 -36.30 -20.98 -9.24
CA SER A 852 -35.54 -21.46 -10.42
C SER A 852 -34.62 -22.66 -10.19
N ASN A 853 -34.05 -22.82 -8.99
CA ASN A 853 -33.10 -23.90 -8.68
C ASN A 853 -33.51 -24.79 -7.49
N ALA A 854 -34.74 -24.64 -6.99
CA ALA A 854 -35.24 -25.37 -5.82
C ALA A 854 -35.11 -26.89 -6.00
N LYS A 855 -35.50 -27.42 -7.16
CA LYS A 855 -35.47 -28.86 -7.47
C LYS A 855 -34.07 -29.44 -7.35
N ASN A 856 -33.06 -28.74 -7.88
CA ASN A 856 -31.67 -29.17 -7.84
C ASN A 856 -31.14 -29.20 -6.41
N GLN A 857 -31.42 -28.15 -5.62
CA GLN A 857 -31.08 -28.09 -4.20
C GLN A 857 -31.77 -29.22 -3.41
N ILE A 858 -33.05 -29.46 -3.66
CA ILE A 858 -33.84 -30.53 -3.00
C ILE A 858 -33.22 -31.90 -3.28
N ASN A 859 -32.87 -32.20 -4.53
CA ASN A 859 -32.25 -33.48 -4.90
C ASN A 859 -30.92 -33.72 -4.18
N ILE A 860 -30.05 -32.71 -4.09
CA ILE A 860 -28.78 -32.80 -3.35
C ILE A 860 -29.05 -33.04 -1.86
N VAL A 861 -30.01 -32.31 -1.26
CA VAL A 861 -30.36 -32.48 0.16
C VAL A 861 -30.99 -33.84 0.44
N GLN A 862 -31.77 -34.42 -0.49
CA GLN A 862 -32.30 -35.78 -0.36
C GLN A 862 -31.17 -36.81 -0.32
N GLU A 863 -30.19 -36.69 -1.20
CA GLU A 863 -29.01 -37.57 -1.19
C GLU A 863 -28.21 -37.42 0.10
N LEU A 864 -28.02 -36.19 0.58
CA LEU A 864 -27.40 -35.91 1.87
C LEU A 864 -28.12 -36.65 3.01
N ILE A 865 -29.44 -36.56 3.10
CA ILE A 865 -30.23 -37.23 4.16
C ILE A 865 -30.13 -38.77 4.06
N ARG A 866 -30.11 -39.33 2.85
CA ARG A 866 -30.06 -40.79 2.62
C ARG A 866 -28.69 -41.39 2.94
N ASN A 867 -27.61 -40.72 2.52
CA ASN A 867 -26.29 -41.34 2.38
C ASN A 867 -25.20 -40.77 3.29
N PHE A 868 -25.37 -39.59 3.91
CA PHE A 868 -24.30 -38.94 4.68
C PHE A 868 -23.73 -39.77 5.84
N TYR A 869 -24.60 -40.48 6.58
CA TYR A 869 -24.18 -41.36 7.68
C TYR A 869 -23.73 -42.75 7.18
N ASN A 870 -24.39 -43.26 6.13
CA ASN A 870 -24.26 -44.65 5.69
C ASN A 870 -23.07 -44.87 4.74
N ASN A 871 -22.92 -44.01 3.73
CA ASN A 871 -21.89 -44.14 2.69
C ASN A 871 -21.59 -42.79 2.04
N GLN A 872 -20.54 -42.11 2.53
CA GLN A 872 -20.13 -40.79 2.06
C GLN A 872 -19.53 -40.79 0.64
N THR A 873 -18.97 -41.91 0.18
CA THR A 873 -18.48 -42.03 -1.20
C THR A 873 -19.66 -42.08 -2.17
N LEU A 874 -20.64 -42.96 -1.90
CA LEU A 874 -21.86 -43.06 -2.70
C LEU A 874 -22.65 -41.75 -2.74
N LEU A 875 -22.70 -41.02 -1.61
CA LEU A 875 -23.28 -39.67 -1.56
C LEU A 875 -22.68 -38.76 -2.63
N MET A 876 -21.36 -38.66 -2.70
CA MET A 876 -20.69 -37.76 -3.64
C MET A 876 -20.77 -38.26 -5.08
N ASP A 877 -20.72 -39.57 -5.31
CA ASP A 877 -20.94 -40.16 -6.64
C ASP A 877 -22.34 -39.81 -7.17
N ASN A 878 -23.37 -39.94 -6.31
CA ASN A 878 -24.74 -39.57 -6.67
C ASN A 878 -24.90 -38.07 -6.90
N ILE A 879 -24.25 -37.22 -6.09
CA ILE A 879 -24.25 -35.76 -6.33
C ILE A 879 -23.61 -35.43 -7.68
N ILE A 880 -22.48 -36.07 -8.03
CA ILE A 880 -21.84 -35.87 -9.34
C ILE A 880 -22.77 -36.31 -10.48
N MET A 881 -23.47 -37.42 -10.33
CA MET A 881 -24.48 -37.84 -11.31
C MET A 881 -25.60 -36.80 -11.45
N LEU A 882 -26.10 -36.24 -10.35
CA LEU A 882 -27.11 -35.17 -10.40
C LEU A 882 -26.60 -33.93 -11.15
N LEU A 883 -25.34 -33.55 -10.97
CA LEU A 883 -24.73 -32.41 -11.67
C LEU A 883 -24.68 -32.60 -13.19
N GLN A 884 -24.61 -33.85 -13.69
CA GLN A 884 -24.67 -34.15 -15.13
C GLN A 884 -26.02 -33.78 -15.73
N ASP A 885 -27.09 -33.90 -14.94
CA ASP A 885 -28.47 -33.74 -15.39
C ASP A 885 -29.01 -32.31 -15.17
N PHE A 886 -28.26 -31.43 -14.50
CA PHE A 886 -28.69 -30.06 -14.24
C PHE A 886 -28.59 -29.18 -15.49
N ASP A 887 -29.53 -28.24 -15.63
CA ASP A 887 -29.47 -27.21 -16.66
C ASP A 887 -28.21 -26.34 -16.51
N LYS A 888 -27.72 -25.76 -17.62
CA LYS A 888 -26.47 -24.99 -17.69
C LYS A 888 -26.57 -23.61 -17.01
N VAL A 889 -26.77 -23.57 -15.69
CA VAL A 889 -26.77 -22.35 -14.89
C VAL A 889 -25.85 -22.53 -13.69
N ASN A 890 -24.81 -21.70 -13.60
CA ASN A 890 -23.88 -21.72 -12.48
C ASN A 890 -24.58 -21.16 -11.22
N ASP A 891 -24.92 -22.04 -10.27
CA ASP A 891 -25.70 -21.68 -9.09
C ASP A 891 -24.81 -21.57 -7.84
N PHE A 892 -24.82 -20.37 -7.25
CA PHE A 892 -24.10 -20.04 -6.03
C PHE A 892 -24.55 -20.87 -4.81
N GLU A 893 -25.85 -21.04 -4.60
CA GLU A 893 -26.40 -21.82 -3.50
C GLU A 893 -26.09 -23.32 -3.66
N ILE A 894 -26.14 -23.89 -4.87
CA ILE A 894 -25.69 -25.27 -5.12
C ILE A 894 -24.21 -25.42 -4.75
N SER A 895 -23.37 -24.48 -5.20
CA SER A 895 -21.93 -24.46 -4.92
C SER A 895 -21.63 -24.37 -3.42
N LYS A 896 -22.39 -23.52 -2.71
CA LYS A 896 -22.36 -23.40 -1.24
C LYS A 896 -22.74 -24.68 -0.52
N ILE A 897 -23.83 -25.32 -0.95
CA ILE A 897 -24.27 -26.61 -0.37
C ILE A 897 -23.18 -27.65 -0.53
N ILE A 898 -22.63 -27.80 -1.73
CA ILE A 898 -21.54 -28.74 -2.03
C ILE A 898 -20.30 -28.44 -1.17
N GLY A 899 -19.89 -27.18 -1.08
CA GLY A 899 -18.76 -26.77 -0.23
C GLY A 899 -18.95 -27.12 1.25
N ILE A 900 -20.14 -26.85 1.80
CA ILE A 900 -20.50 -27.21 3.19
C ILE A 900 -20.49 -28.73 3.38
N ILE A 901 -21.04 -29.51 2.44
CA ILE A 901 -21.03 -30.97 2.49
C ILE A 901 -19.59 -31.48 2.53
N ILE A 902 -18.75 -31.03 1.59
CA ILE A 902 -17.34 -31.44 1.48
C ILE A 902 -16.57 -31.14 2.76
N ALA A 903 -16.74 -29.95 3.34
CA ALA A 903 -16.09 -29.53 4.59
C ALA A 903 -16.37 -30.47 5.78
N ASN A 904 -17.49 -31.20 5.73
CA ASN A 904 -17.94 -32.13 6.78
C ASN A 904 -17.71 -33.61 6.45
N LEU A 905 -17.11 -33.94 5.30
CA LEU A 905 -16.79 -35.32 4.93
C LEU A 905 -15.64 -35.89 5.80
N LYS A 906 -15.73 -37.17 6.12
CA LYS A 906 -14.71 -37.94 6.86
C LYS A 906 -13.98 -38.90 5.92
N LEU A 907 -13.71 -38.46 4.69
CA LEU A 907 -13.00 -39.22 3.66
C LEU A 907 -11.51 -38.84 3.63
N PRO A 908 -10.61 -39.74 3.19
CA PRO A 908 -9.22 -39.39 2.94
C PRO A 908 -9.08 -38.24 1.94
N ILE A 909 -8.18 -37.29 2.18
CA ILE A 909 -7.96 -36.10 1.33
C ILE A 909 -7.76 -36.45 -0.15
N ARG A 910 -7.07 -37.55 -0.46
CA ARG A 910 -6.88 -38.01 -1.85
C ARG A 910 -8.20 -38.33 -2.57
N GLN A 911 -9.20 -38.84 -1.85
CA GLN A 911 -10.53 -39.10 -2.42
C GLN A 911 -11.29 -37.78 -2.62
N ILE A 912 -11.21 -36.85 -1.66
CA ILE A 912 -11.83 -35.53 -1.79
C ILE A 912 -11.25 -34.76 -3.00
N LYS A 913 -9.93 -34.83 -3.23
CA LYS A 913 -9.32 -34.26 -4.45
C LYS A 913 -9.86 -34.86 -5.74
N ARG A 914 -10.13 -36.17 -5.77
CA ARG A 914 -10.76 -36.82 -6.94
C ARG A 914 -12.19 -36.31 -7.16
N ILE A 915 -12.96 -36.17 -6.09
CA ILE A 915 -14.32 -35.63 -6.13
C ILE A 915 -14.31 -34.19 -6.67
N LEU A 916 -13.42 -33.33 -6.17
CA LEU A 916 -13.28 -31.96 -6.67
C LEU A 916 -12.88 -31.90 -8.15
N ASN A 917 -11.98 -32.78 -8.59
CA ASN A 917 -11.63 -32.88 -10.01
C ASN A 917 -12.83 -33.29 -10.87
N SER A 918 -13.68 -34.21 -10.39
CA SER A 918 -14.90 -34.59 -11.09
C SER A 918 -15.93 -33.45 -11.12
N ILE A 919 -16.08 -32.70 -10.01
CA ILE A 919 -16.95 -31.51 -9.97
C ILE A 919 -16.47 -30.43 -10.95
N ASN A 920 -15.16 -30.29 -11.13
CA ASN A 920 -14.57 -29.33 -12.08
C ASN A 920 -14.93 -29.62 -13.55
N GLU A 921 -15.45 -30.81 -13.89
CA GLU A 921 -15.99 -31.08 -15.24
C GLU A 921 -17.37 -30.42 -15.47
N TYR A 922 -18.02 -29.94 -14.41
CA TYR A 922 -19.37 -29.38 -14.39
C TYR A 922 -19.42 -27.90 -13.99
N LEU A 923 -18.41 -27.10 -14.39
CA LEU A 923 -18.34 -25.66 -14.11
C LEU A 923 -19.51 -24.83 -14.67
N LYS A 924 -20.33 -25.41 -15.54
CA LYS A 924 -21.57 -24.79 -16.03
C LYS A 924 -22.69 -24.77 -14.97
N CYS A 925 -22.59 -25.60 -13.95
CA CYS A 925 -23.61 -25.78 -12.90
C CYS A 925 -23.07 -25.40 -11.50
N VAL A 926 -21.74 -25.51 -11.30
CA VAL A 926 -21.08 -25.30 -10.01
C VAL A 926 -19.90 -24.35 -10.16
N ASP A 927 -19.84 -23.34 -9.30
CA ASP A 927 -18.70 -22.46 -9.15
C ASP A 927 -17.71 -23.07 -8.15
N LEU A 928 -16.58 -23.56 -8.68
CA LEU A 928 -15.53 -24.15 -7.87
C LEU A 928 -14.93 -23.13 -6.89
N THR A 929 -14.96 -21.82 -7.22
CA THR A 929 -14.49 -20.75 -6.33
C THR A 929 -15.31 -20.71 -5.05
N SER A 930 -16.64 -20.66 -5.20
CA SER A 930 -17.58 -20.72 -4.09
C SER A 930 -17.45 -22.02 -3.30
N VAL A 931 -17.26 -23.17 -3.96
CA VAL A 931 -17.01 -24.45 -3.28
C VAL A 931 -15.78 -24.36 -2.36
N PHE A 932 -14.64 -23.89 -2.86
CA PHE A 932 -13.42 -23.74 -2.05
C PHE A 932 -13.58 -22.71 -0.93
N TYR A 933 -14.28 -21.60 -1.18
CA TYR A 933 -14.57 -20.59 -0.17
C TYR A 933 -15.37 -21.20 0.99
N TYR A 934 -16.45 -21.92 0.71
CA TYR A 934 -17.26 -22.53 1.77
C TYR A 934 -16.57 -23.71 2.45
N ILE A 935 -15.61 -24.38 1.80
CA ILE A 935 -14.70 -25.31 2.49
C ILE A 935 -13.81 -24.55 3.48
N ASN A 936 -13.22 -23.42 3.08
CA ASN A 936 -12.41 -22.57 3.95
C ASN A 936 -13.21 -22.08 5.18
N GLU A 937 -14.44 -21.59 4.96
CA GLU A 937 -15.30 -21.07 6.03
C GLU A 937 -15.66 -22.11 7.09
N ASN A 938 -15.89 -23.35 6.68
CA ASN A 938 -16.40 -24.39 7.57
C ASN A 938 -15.29 -25.33 8.08
N ASN A 939 -14.17 -25.45 7.36
CA ASN A 939 -13.05 -26.33 7.70
C ASN A 939 -11.73 -25.85 7.08
N GLN A 940 -11.10 -24.84 7.72
CA GLN A 940 -9.83 -24.25 7.29
C GLN A 940 -8.70 -25.28 7.18
N GLU A 941 -8.63 -26.27 8.09
CA GLU A 941 -7.60 -27.32 8.01
C GLU A 941 -7.76 -28.15 6.73
N MET A 942 -8.96 -28.62 6.42
CA MET A 942 -9.23 -29.34 5.19
C MET A 942 -8.95 -28.48 3.95
N TYR A 943 -9.33 -27.21 3.96
CA TYR A 943 -9.01 -26.26 2.89
C TYR A 943 -7.50 -26.24 2.62
N THR A 944 -6.67 -26.02 3.65
CA THR A 944 -5.21 -25.95 3.47
C THR A 944 -4.59 -27.22 2.89
N GLN A 945 -5.20 -28.39 3.13
CA GLN A 945 -4.75 -29.68 2.59
C GLN A 945 -5.19 -29.90 1.13
N LEU A 946 -6.28 -29.25 0.70
CA LEU A 946 -6.87 -29.37 -0.63
C LEU A 946 -6.30 -28.36 -1.62
N SER A 947 -6.07 -27.11 -1.20
CA SER A 947 -5.64 -26.01 -2.07
C SER A 947 -4.15 -25.70 -2.00
N ASN A 948 -3.69 -24.88 -2.95
CA ASN A 948 -2.36 -24.27 -2.97
C ASN A 948 -2.44 -22.88 -3.64
N PRO A 949 -1.45 -22.00 -3.44
CA PRO A 949 -1.52 -20.61 -3.92
C PRO A 949 -1.69 -20.52 -5.44
N GLY A 950 -0.95 -21.32 -6.20
CA GLY A 950 -0.99 -21.29 -7.67
C GLY A 950 -2.34 -21.72 -8.26
N MET A 951 -3.07 -22.61 -7.58
CA MET A 951 -4.43 -22.99 -7.97
C MET A 951 -5.41 -21.84 -7.75
N ILE A 952 -5.37 -21.19 -6.59
CA ILE A 952 -6.25 -20.08 -6.25
C ILE A 952 -5.98 -18.88 -7.17
N MET A 953 -4.71 -18.54 -7.40
CA MET A 953 -4.34 -17.43 -8.29
C MET A 953 -4.73 -17.67 -9.75
N ARG A 954 -4.74 -18.92 -10.21
CA ARG A 954 -5.26 -19.24 -11.55
C ARG A 954 -6.75 -18.93 -11.65
N MET A 955 -7.55 -19.35 -10.67
CA MET A 955 -8.99 -19.09 -10.63
C MET A 955 -9.28 -17.58 -10.50
N TYR A 956 -8.49 -16.87 -9.69
CA TYR A 956 -8.56 -15.41 -9.60
C TYR A 956 -8.26 -14.74 -10.94
N ASN A 957 -7.16 -15.10 -11.62
CA ASN A 957 -6.79 -14.52 -12.91
C ASN A 957 -7.88 -14.80 -13.98
N GLU A 958 -8.44 -16.00 -14.03
CA GLU A 958 -9.57 -16.32 -14.92
C GLU A 958 -10.83 -15.49 -14.60
N THR A 959 -11.05 -15.16 -13.32
CA THR A 959 -12.16 -14.30 -12.89
C THR A 959 -11.90 -12.84 -13.27
N LYS A 960 -10.67 -12.35 -13.04
CA LYS A 960 -10.23 -11.00 -13.41
C LYS A 960 -10.28 -10.78 -14.92
N GLU A 961 -9.85 -11.76 -15.72
CA GLU A 961 -9.91 -11.68 -17.19
C GLU A 961 -11.35 -11.62 -17.72
N LYS A 962 -12.30 -12.28 -17.04
CA LYS A 962 -13.73 -12.19 -17.36
C LYS A 962 -14.32 -10.85 -16.96
N GLY A 963 -13.79 -10.22 -15.92
CA GLY A 963 -14.30 -8.99 -15.31
C GLY A 963 -15.73 -9.13 -14.80
N ILE A 964 -16.41 -8.00 -14.68
CA ILE A 964 -17.82 -7.95 -14.30
C ILE A 964 -18.71 -8.52 -15.42
N THR A 965 -19.30 -9.69 -15.16
CA THR A 965 -20.18 -10.44 -16.10
C THR A 965 -21.63 -10.51 -15.64
N SER A 966 -21.92 -10.01 -14.44
CA SER A 966 -23.24 -9.97 -13.83
C SER A 966 -23.29 -8.77 -12.88
N TYR A 967 -23.81 -8.93 -11.67
CA TYR A 967 -23.91 -7.89 -10.65
C TYR A 967 -22.54 -7.38 -10.19
N TYR A 968 -22.34 -6.06 -10.10
CA TYR A 968 -21.08 -5.44 -9.62
C TYR A 968 -20.66 -5.99 -8.26
N GLY A 969 -21.62 -6.03 -7.31
CA GLY A 969 -21.41 -6.57 -5.98
C GLY A 969 -20.96 -8.03 -6.00
N SER A 970 -21.45 -8.85 -6.93
CA SER A 970 -21.05 -10.26 -7.01
C SER A 970 -19.58 -10.43 -7.42
N TYR A 971 -19.09 -9.54 -8.29
CA TYR A 971 -17.68 -9.54 -8.69
C TYR A 971 -16.79 -9.11 -7.53
N THR A 972 -17.07 -7.97 -6.89
CA THR A 972 -16.28 -7.44 -5.76
C THR A 972 -16.27 -8.40 -4.56
N GLU A 973 -17.42 -9.00 -4.24
CA GLU A 973 -17.57 -10.08 -3.28
C GLU A 973 -16.68 -11.28 -3.61
N THR A 974 -16.66 -11.72 -4.87
CA THR A 974 -15.83 -12.84 -5.32
C THR A 974 -14.34 -12.52 -5.18
N LEU A 975 -13.91 -11.29 -5.49
CA LEU A 975 -12.55 -10.83 -5.24
C LEU A 975 -12.20 -10.91 -3.75
N LEU A 976 -13.08 -10.48 -2.85
CA LEU A 976 -12.85 -10.55 -1.41
C LEU A 976 -12.78 -11.99 -0.89
N ARG A 977 -13.56 -12.90 -1.49
CA ARG A 977 -13.44 -14.35 -1.21
C ARG A 977 -12.08 -14.89 -1.62
N PHE A 978 -11.53 -14.47 -2.77
CA PHE A 978 -10.16 -14.79 -3.16
C PHE A 978 -9.13 -14.21 -2.19
N ALA A 979 -9.28 -12.93 -1.81
CA ALA A 979 -8.40 -12.29 -0.83
C ALA A 979 -8.37 -13.06 0.50
N LYS A 980 -9.54 -13.47 1.01
CA LYS A 980 -9.65 -14.29 2.23
C LYS A 980 -8.97 -15.65 2.07
N MET A 981 -9.21 -16.33 0.96
CA MET A 981 -8.64 -17.65 0.66
C MET A 981 -7.11 -17.62 0.53
N ILE A 982 -6.55 -16.59 -0.11
CA ILE A 982 -5.10 -16.48 -0.32
C ILE A 982 -4.36 -15.94 0.92
N ALA A 983 -5.05 -15.27 1.85
CA ALA A 983 -4.45 -14.65 3.04
C ALA A 983 -3.64 -15.64 3.91
N ILE A 984 -4.03 -16.91 3.97
CA ILE A 984 -3.28 -17.95 4.70
C ILE A 984 -1.96 -18.34 4.04
N TYR A 985 -1.81 -18.03 2.74
CA TYR A 985 -0.69 -18.43 1.91
C TYR A 985 0.25 -17.28 1.57
N ASN A 986 -0.30 -16.15 1.12
CA ASN A 986 0.47 -15.00 0.67
C ASN A 986 -0.31 -13.70 0.94
N PHE A 987 0.27 -12.85 1.80
CA PHE A 987 -0.28 -11.54 2.10
C PHE A 987 -0.24 -10.59 0.89
N GLU A 988 0.82 -10.59 0.08
CA GLU A 988 0.98 -9.67 -1.06
C GLU A 988 -0.15 -9.82 -2.05
N GLU A 989 -0.46 -11.07 -2.41
CA GLU A 989 -1.55 -11.39 -3.33
C GLU A 989 -2.91 -11.03 -2.69
N SER A 990 -3.10 -11.31 -1.41
CA SER A 990 -4.31 -10.93 -0.68
C SER A 990 -4.53 -9.42 -0.70
N TYR A 991 -3.48 -8.67 -0.37
CA TYR A 991 -3.45 -7.21 -0.38
C TYR A 991 -3.73 -6.64 -1.77
N SER A 992 -3.09 -7.19 -2.82
CA SER A 992 -3.32 -6.80 -4.21
C SER A 992 -4.77 -7.01 -4.63
N ILE A 993 -5.37 -8.14 -4.25
CA ILE A 993 -6.78 -8.44 -4.53
C ILE A 993 -7.72 -7.50 -3.76
N ILE A 994 -7.42 -7.15 -2.50
CA ILE A 994 -8.20 -6.16 -1.74
C ILE A 994 -8.14 -4.80 -2.43
N LYS A 995 -6.95 -4.36 -2.86
CA LYS A 995 -6.76 -3.10 -3.59
C LYS A 995 -7.56 -3.08 -4.89
N GLU A 996 -7.51 -4.16 -5.66
CA GLU A 996 -8.30 -4.35 -6.88
C GLU A 996 -9.80 -4.28 -6.61
N CYS A 997 -10.28 -4.97 -5.55
CA CYS A 997 -11.68 -4.94 -5.15
C CYS A 997 -12.16 -3.52 -4.80
N ILE A 998 -11.37 -2.79 -4.01
CA ILE A 998 -11.70 -1.39 -3.65
C ILE A 998 -11.73 -0.52 -4.91
N ASN A 999 -10.75 -0.66 -5.81
CA ASN A 999 -10.74 0.07 -7.09
C ASN A 999 -11.99 -0.26 -7.94
N ALA A 1000 -12.36 -1.54 -8.03
CA ALA A 1000 -13.51 -2.00 -8.78
C ALA A 1000 -14.86 -1.63 -8.15
N GLY A 1001 -14.93 -1.46 -6.82
CA GLY A 1001 -16.15 -1.16 -6.06
C GLY A 1001 -16.40 0.32 -5.74
N ILE A 1002 -15.56 1.24 -6.22
CA ILE A 1002 -15.75 2.69 -6.10
C ILE A 1002 -16.19 3.27 -7.46
N LEU A 1003 -16.87 4.41 -7.45
CA LEU A 1003 -17.22 5.17 -8.66
C LEU A 1003 -18.10 4.34 -9.61
N ARG A 1004 -19.17 3.76 -9.05
CA ARG A 1004 -20.15 2.91 -9.75
C ARG A 1004 -21.52 3.56 -9.84
N PRO A 1005 -22.34 3.18 -10.84
CA PRO A 1005 -23.72 3.66 -10.96
C PRO A 1005 -24.52 3.38 -9.69
N CYS A 1006 -25.51 4.22 -9.37
CA CYS A 1006 -26.33 4.02 -8.18
C CYS A 1006 -27.13 2.71 -8.27
N PHE A 1007 -27.13 1.91 -7.20
CA PHE A 1007 -27.77 0.59 -7.17
C PHE A 1007 -29.27 0.59 -7.51
N ARG A 1008 -30.00 1.68 -7.24
CA ARG A 1008 -31.44 1.81 -7.52
C ARG A 1008 -31.75 3.19 -8.10
N LYS A 1009 -32.60 3.21 -9.14
CA LYS A 1009 -33.08 4.44 -9.81
C LYS A 1009 -31.95 5.31 -10.38
N GLU A 1010 -30.85 4.70 -10.82
CA GLU A 1010 -29.89 5.42 -11.65
C GLU A 1010 -30.61 5.92 -12.91
N ILE A 1011 -30.44 7.20 -13.22
CA ILE A 1011 -31.09 7.88 -14.36
C ILE A 1011 -30.08 8.55 -15.29
N ILE A 1012 -28.80 8.65 -14.88
CA ILE A 1012 -27.77 9.37 -15.66
C ILE A 1012 -27.56 8.76 -17.04
N VAL A 1013 -27.44 7.43 -17.14
CA VAL A 1013 -27.15 6.75 -18.42
C VAL A 1013 -28.42 6.50 -19.23
N ASN A 1014 -29.45 5.93 -18.61
CA ASN A 1014 -30.71 5.55 -19.26
C ASN A 1014 -31.54 6.77 -19.68
N ASP A 1015 -31.69 7.78 -18.83
CA ASP A 1015 -32.61 8.89 -19.09
C ASP A 1015 -31.84 10.14 -19.55
N VAL A 1016 -30.88 10.62 -18.75
CA VAL A 1016 -30.18 11.88 -19.00
C VAL A 1016 -29.28 11.80 -20.24
N LEU A 1017 -28.49 10.74 -20.39
CA LEU A 1017 -27.61 10.59 -21.55
C LEU A 1017 -28.37 10.31 -22.84
N SER A 1018 -29.47 9.55 -22.76
CA SER A 1018 -30.43 9.37 -23.87
C SER A 1018 -31.07 10.70 -24.29
N GLU A 1019 -31.40 11.56 -23.33
CA GLU A 1019 -31.89 12.90 -23.61
C GLU A 1019 -30.80 13.77 -24.28
N CYS A 1020 -29.54 13.63 -23.89
CA CYS A 1020 -28.44 14.28 -24.60
C CYS A 1020 -28.30 13.82 -26.07
N LEU A 1021 -28.56 12.54 -26.38
CA LEU A 1021 -28.60 12.06 -27.77
C LEU A 1021 -29.70 12.78 -28.56
N ARG A 1022 -30.91 12.91 -27.98
CA ARG A 1022 -32.01 13.67 -28.59
C ARG A 1022 -31.57 15.10 -28.90
N ILE A 1023 -30.99 15.78 -27.91
CA ILE A 1023 -30.49 17.16 -28.06
C ILE A 1023 -29.45 17.25 -29.20
N ALA A 1024 -28.49 16.33 -29.25
CA ALA A 1024 -27.46 16.31 -30.28
C ALA A 1024 -28.04 16.11 -31.69
N LYS A 1025 -29.11 15.30 -31.82
CA LYS A 1025 -29.82 15.10 -33.09
C LYS A 1025 -30.57 16.36 -33.54
N GLU A 1026 -31.34 16.97 -32.65
CA GLU A 1026 -32.17 18.14 -32.95
C GLU A 1026 -31.34 19.36 -33.36
N ASN A 1027 -30.16 19.52 -32.76
CA ASN A 1027 -29.23 20.60 -33.08
C ASN A 1027 -28.25 20.25 -34.22
N TYR A 1028 -28.39 19.10 -34.87
CA TYR A 1028 -27.51 18.67 -35.96
C TYR A 1028 -26.01 18.71 -35.61
N TRP A 1029 -25.67 18.35 -34.36
CA TRP A 1029 -24.30 18.45 -33.88
C TRP A 1029 -23.34 17.49 -34.60
N TYR A 1030 -23.81 16.34 -35.07
CA TYR A 1030 -22.93 15.30 -35.61
C TYR A 1030 -23.46 14.76 -36.93
N SER A 1031 -22.55 14.15 -37.71
CA SER A 1031 -22.95 13.35 -38.86
C SER A 1031 -23.70 12.10 -38.41
N GLU A 1032 -24.44 11.49 -39.33
CA GLU A 1032 -25.20 10.26 -39.04
C GLU A 1032 -24.29 9.11 -38.58
N LYS A 1033 -23.09 8.97 -39.16
CA LYS A 1033 -22.11 7.95 -38.75
C LYS A 1033 -21.62 8.14 -37.31
N GLU A 1034 -21.37 9.37 -36.91
CA GLU A 1034 -20.94 9.70 -35.54
C GLU A 1034 -22.07 9.45 -34.53
N LEU A 1035 -23.31 9.84 -34.87
CA LEU A 1035 -24.48 9.57 -34.03
C LEU A 1035 -24.72 8.07 -33.83
N ILE A 1036 -24.54 7.24 -34.87
CA ILE A 1036 -24.60 5.77 -34.76
C ILE A 1036 -23.55 5.26 -33.75
N SER A 1037 -22.34 5.81 -33.78
CA SER A 1037 -21.29 5.46 -32.82
C SER A 1037 -21.70 5.79 -31.38
N PHE A 1038 -22.27 6.98 -31.13
CA PHE A 1038 -22.75 7.36 -29.80
C PHE A 1038 -23.93 6.51 -29.34
N VAL A 1039 -24.90 6.24 -30.22
CA VAL A 1039 -26.03 5.32 -29.94
C VAL A 1039 -25.52 3.93 -29.56
N SER A 1040 -24.54 3.40 -30.29
CA SER A 1040 -23.91 2.11 -29.97
C SER A 1040 -23.27 2.10 -28.59
N ARG A 1041 -22.55 3.17 -28.22
CA ARG A 1041 -21.91 3.31 -26.90
C ARG A 1041 -22.94 3.38 -25.78
N VAL A 1042 -24.00 4.18 -25.94
CA VAL A 1042 -25.08 4.28 -24.94
C VAL A 1042 -25.82 2.94 -24.81
N ARG A 1043 -26.16 2.28 -25.91
CA ARG A 1043 -26.77 0.93 -25.90
C ARG A 1043 -25.92 -0.05 -25.09
N LYS A 1044 -24.61 -0.12 -25.33
CA LYS A 1044 -23.71 -1.02 -24.60
C LYS A 1044 -23.69 -0.75 -23.10
N MET A 1045 -23.73 0.52 -22.69
CA MET A 1045 -23.80 0.87 -21.26
C MET A 1045 -25.12 0.43 -20.64
N ILE A 1046 -26.25 0.67 -21.32
CA ILE A 1046 -27.59 0.27 -20.85
C ILE A 1046 -27.67 -1.26 -20.75
N GLU A 1047 -27.25 -1.98 -21.80
CA GLU A 1047 -27.20 -3.45 -21.85
C GLU A 1047 -26.36 -4.01 -20.68
N PHE A 1048 -25.17 -3.44 -20.45
CA PHE A 1048 -24.34 -3.83 -19.31
C PHE A 1048 -25.03 -3.55 -17.95
N MET A 1049 -25.69 -2.40 -17.80
CA MET A 1049 -26.37 -2.01 -16.57
C MET A 1049 -27.60 -2.88 -16.27
N GLN A 1050 -28.31 -3.40 -17.29
CA GLN A 1050 -29.43 -4.32 -17.13
C GLN A 1050 -29.01 -5.62 -16.42
N ASP A 1051 -27.80 -6.10 -16.69
CA ASP A 1051 -27.27 -7.31 -16.08
C ASP A 1051 -26.52 -7.07 -14.76
N SER A 1052 -26.06 -5.83 -14.52
CA SER A 1052 -25.14 -5.51 -13.42
C SER A 1052 -25.73 -4.70 -12.25
N THR A 1053 -26.97 -4.20 -12.36
CA THR A 1053 -27.60 -3.32 -11.35
C THR A 1053 -29.03 -3.76 -10.94
N ASP A 1054 -29.53 -3.31 -9.79
CA ASP A 1054 -30.91 -3.60 -9.31
C ASP A 1054 -31.90 -2.57 -9.88
N GLY A 1055 -32.28 -2.78 -11.15
CA GLY A 1055 -33.29 -1.97 -11.84
C GLY A 1055 -32.78 -0.64 -12.44
N GLY A 1056 -31.46 -0.48 -12.56
CA GLY A 1056 -30.82 0.47 -13.48
C GLY A 1056 -30.83 -0.04 -14.92
N GLY A 1057 -30.41 0.80 -15.88
CA GLY A 1057 -30.38 0.39 -17.30
C GLY A 1057 -31.76 0.21 -17.95
N ARG A 1058 -32.80 0.89 -17.44
CA ARG A 1058 -34.13 0.84 -18.07
C ARG A 1058 -34.06 1.42 -19.48
N SER A 1059 -34.39 0.61 -20.47
CA SER A 1059 -34.25 0.95 -21.88
C SER A 1059 -35.45 1.70 -22.46
N SER A 1060 -36.55 1.84 -21.69
CA SER A 1060 -37.82 2.41 -22.18
C SER A 1060 -37.67 3.82 -22.76
N TYR A 1061 -36.90 4.70 -22.12
CA TYR A 1061 -36.70 6.07 -22.58
C TYR A 1061 -35.71 6.15 -23.74
N PHE A 1062 -34.62 5.36 -23.67
CA PHE A 1062 -33.69 5.18 -24.79
C PHE A 1062 -34.40 4.69 -26.06
N ASN A 1063 -35.24 3.66 -25.94
CA ASN A 1063 -36.05 3.12 -27.04
C ASN A 1063 -37.02 4.18 -27.60
N TYR A 1064 -37.62 5.02 -26.75
CA TYR A 1064 -38.43 6.16 -27.21
C TYR A 1064 -37.59 7.16 -28.03
N VAL A 1065 -36.40 7.54 -27.54
CA VAL A 1065 -35.49 8.45 -28.26
C VAL A 1065 -35.09 7.84 -29.61
N LEU A 1066 -34.73 6.56 -29.65
CA LEU A 1066 -34.41 5.86 -30.90
C LEU A 1066 -35.58 5.89 -31.87
N LYS A 1067 -36.78 5.51 -31.42
CA LYS A 1067 -37.95 5.43 -32.30
C LYS A 1067 -38.32 6.78 -32.90
N LYS A 1068 -38.30 7.83 -32.10
CA LYS A 1068 -38.76 9.17 -32.50
C LYS A 1068 -37.71 9.94 -33.30
N TYR A 1069 -36.43 9.84 -32.92
CA TYR A 1069 -35.36 10.69 -33.45
C TYR A 1069 -34.36 9.93 -34.34
N TYR A 1070 -34.30 8.61 -34.23
CA TYR A 1070 -33.42 7.72 -35.00
C TYR A 1070 -34.15 6.49 -35.55
N PRO A 1071 -35.26 6.66 -36.29
CA PRO A 1071 -36.14 5.55 -36.66
C PRO A 1071 -35.43 4.46 -37.48
N SER A 1072 -34.39 4.81 -38.25
CA SER A 1072 -33.57 3.86 -39.01
C SER A 1072 -32.70 2.94 -38.14
N LEU A 1073 -32.41 3.33 -36.90
CA LEU A 1073 -31.58 2.56 -35.96
C LEU A 1073 -32.43 1.77 -34.97
N PHE A 1074 -33.74 2.01 -34.91
CA PHE A 1074 -34.60 1.43 -33.88
C PHE A 1074 -34.62 -0.11 -33.92
N GLU A 1075 -34.72 -0.71 -35.11
CA GLU A 1075 -34.73 -2.18 -35.25
C GLU A 1075 -33.40 -2.81 -34.83
N ASP A 1076 -32.27 -2.16 -35.13
CA ASP A 1076 -30.93 -2.72 -34.88
C ASP A 1076 -30.42 -2.45 -33.44
N TYR A 1077 -30.90 -1.38 -32.79
CA TYR A 1077 -30.34 -0.89 -31.53
C TYR A 1077 -31.32 -0.86 -30.35
N SER A 1078 -32.61 -1.15 -30.54
CA SER A 1078 -33.56 -1.23 -29.42
C SER A 1078 -33.28 -2.43 -28.50
N LEU A 1079 -33.72 -2.33 -27.24
CA LEU A 1079 -33.60 -3.36 -26.21
C LEU A 1079 -34.98 -3.90 -25.81
N ASP A 1080 -35.02 -5.10 -25.22
CA ASP A 1080 -36.22 -5.95 -25.09
C ASP A 1080 -37.34 -5.47 -24.13
N GLU A 1081 -37.21 -4.32 -23.44
CA GLU A 1081 -38.22 -3.83 -22.49
C GLU A 1081 -39.37 -3.00 -23.12
N GLY A 1082 -39.45 -2.92 -24.45
CA GLY A 1082 -40.43 -2.08 -25.15
C GLY A 1082 -40.14 -0.58 -25.01
N TYR A 1083 -41.09 0.28 -25.41
CA TYR A 1083 -40.98 1.75 -25.23
C TYR A 1083 -42.25 2.27 -24.57
N THR A 1084 -42.12 3.27 -23.70
CA THR A 1084 -43.26 4.04 -23.17
C THR A 1084 -43.40 5.30 -24.02
N ASP A 1085 -44.60 5.59 -24.49
CA ASP A 1085 -44.84 6.83 -25.23
C ASP A 1085 -44.81 8.00 -24.24
N TYR A 1086 -43.66 8.66 -24.14
CA TYR A 1086 -43.54 9.88 -23.36
C TYR A 1086 -44.28 10.96 -24.13
N SER A 1087 -45.58 11.12 -23.84
CA SER A 1087 -46.33 12.27 -24.32
C SER A 1087 -45.56 13.50 -23.89
N GLU A 1088 -45.06 14.27 -24.85
CA GLU A 1088 -44.58 15.62 -24.60
C GLU A 1088 -45.66 16.32 -23.78
N LYS A 1089 -45.45 16.53 -22.47
CA LYS A 1089 -46.16 17.58 -21.74
C LYS A 1089 -45.66 18.93 -22.25
N ILE A 1090 -45.76 19.16 -23.55
CA ILE A 1090 -46.07 20.48 -24.06
C ILE A 1090 -47.57 20.62 -23.79
N ALA A 1091 -47.90 20.89 -22.52
CA ALA A 1091 -49.12 21.60 -22.26
C ALA A 1091 -48.94 22.94 -22.96
N TYR A 1092 -49.48 23.05 -24.18
CA TYR A 1092 -49.82 24.33 -24.77
C TYR A 1092 -50.80 24.99 -23.79
N GLY A 1093 -50.27 25.63 -22.76
CA GLY A 1093 -51.01 26.56 -21.93
C GLY A 1093 -51.51 27.64 -22.87
N ASN A 1094 -52.83 27.73 -23.01
CA ASN A 1094 -53.45 28.87 -23.65
C ASN A 1094 -52.99 30.12 -22.89
N ASN A 1095 -52.03 30.85 -23.45
CA ASN A 1095 -51.55 32.10 -22.90
C ASN A 1095 -52.72 33.09 -22.80
N SER A 1096 -53.12 33.41 -21.56
CA SER A 1096 -53.65 34.74 -21.28
C SER A 1096 -52.44 35.67 -21.13
N ASN A 1097 -52.30 36.61 -22.07
CA ASN A 1097 -51.33 37.71 -22.00
C ASN A 1097 -51.70 38.70 -20.88
N LYS A 1098 -51.73 38.27 -19.62
CA LYS A 1098 -51.59 39.20 -18.50
C LYS A 1098 -50.12 39.55 -18.37
N SER A 1099 -49.81 40.83 -18.38
CA SER A 1099 -48.47 41.35 -18.06
C SER A 1099 -48.09 40.89 -16.65
N ILE A 1100 -47.32 39.79 -16.55
CA ILE A 1100 -46.78 39.27 -15.28
C ILE A 1100 -45.99 40.37 -14.56
N LYS A 1101 -45.43 41.32 -15.32
CA LYS A 1101 -44.69 42.48 -14.81
C LYS A 1101 -45.48 43.30 -13.78
N ASP A 1102 -46.81 43.34 -13.88
CA ASP A 1102 -47.67 44.12 -12.97
C ASP A 1102 -48.01 43.37 -11.67
N LEU A 1103 -47.73 42.07 -11.59
CA LEU A 1103 -48.00 41.20 -10.44
C LEU A 1103 -46.73 40.82 -9.64
N LEU A 1104 -45.55 41.16 -10.16
CA LEU A 1104 -44.27 40.87 -9.52
C LEU A 1104 -44.01 41.79 -8.33
N THR A 1105 -43.65 41.19 -7.21
CA THR A 1105 -43.17 41.87 -5.99
C THR A 1105 -41.90 41.16 -5.50
N LEU A 1106 -41.05 41.87 -4.74
CA LEU A 1106 -39.87 41.20 -4.14
C LEU A 1106 -40.26 40.07 -3.17
N GLU A 1107 -41.44 40.14 -2.55
CA GLU A 1107 -41.94 39.11 -1.63
C GLU A 1107 -42.35 37.81 -2.35
N ASN A 1108 -42.93 37.90 -3.55
CA ASN A 1108 -43.38 36.72 -4.30
C ASN A 1108 -42.37 36.19 -5.34
N LEU A 1109 -41.32 36.96 -5.66
CA LEU A 1109 -40.32 36.60 -6.69
C LEU A 1109 -39.64 35.26 -6.41
N LYS A 1110 -39.36 34.93 -5.14
CA LYS A 1110 -38.77 33.65 -4.75
C LYS A 1110 -39.67 32.46 -5.11
N GLU A 1111 -40.99 32.62 -4.99
CA GLU A 1111 -41.97 31.59 -5.32
C GLU A 1111 -42.11 31.38 -6.84
N TYR A 1112 -41.91 32.45 -7.64
CA TYR A 1112 -41.76 32.32 -9.09
C TYR A 1112 -40.50 31.54 -9.46
N TYR A 1113 -39.35 31.84 -8.86
CA TYR A 1113 -38.13 31.06 -9.13
C TYR A 1113 -38.27 29.60 -8.71
N LYS A 1114 -38.95 29.32 -7.59
CA LYS A 1114 -39.28 27.96 -7.17
C LYS A 1114 -40.27 27.26 -8.10
N GLY A 1115 -41.09 27.96 -8.87
CA GLY A 1115 -42.13 27.30 -9.67
C GLY A 1115 -43.42 27.00 -8.95
N ASN A 1116 -43.66 27.67 -7.82
CA ASN A 1116 -44.85 27.41 -7.00
C ASN A 1116 -46.08 28.20 -7.48
N ILE A 1117 -45.95 28.99 -8.55
CA ILE A 1117 -47.07 29.74 -9.14
C ILE A 1117 -47.71 28.90 -10.25
N GLU A 1118 -48.98 28.57 -10.07
CA GLU A 1118 -49.83 27.85 -11.03
C GLU A 1118 -50.07 28.67 -12.32
N ASP A 1119 -50.40 28.00 -13.42
CA ASP A 1119 -50.71 28.60 -14.73
C ASP A 1119 -49.57 29.43 -15.38
N ILE A 1120 -48.32 29.18 -14.99
CA ILE A 1120 -47.13 29.81 -15.58
C ILE A 1120 -46.34 28.81 -16.43
N ASP A 1121 -45.96 29.23 -17.64
CA ASP A 1121 -45.07 28.46 -18.52
C ASP A 1121 -43.59 28.73 -18.20
N TYR A 1122 -43.01 27.88 -17.35
CA TYR A 1122 -41.60 27.95 -16.97
C TYR A 1122 -40.62 27.48 -18.05
N SER A 1123 -41.11 26.93 -19.17
CA SER A 1123 -40.28 26.63 -20.34
C SER A 1123 -39.97 27.89 -21.18
N SER A 1124 -40.65 29.00 -20.91
CA SER A 1124 -40.52 30.25 -21.67
C SER A 1124 -39.27 31.06 -21.30
N LYS A 1125 -38.36 31.28 -22.28
CA LYS A 1125 -37.19 32.18 -22.12
C LYS A 1125 -37.60 33.63 -21.76
N GLU A 1126 -38.75 34.10 -22.26
CA GLU A 1126 -39.23 35.47 -22.00
C GLU A 1126 -39.72 35.67 -20.56
N LEU A 1127 -40.32 34.64 -19.94
CA LEU A 1127 -40.66 34.67 -18.52
C LEU A 1127 -39.40 34.88 -17.68
N TRP A 1128 -38.39 34.03 -17.86
CA TRP A 1128 -37.14 34.10 -17.10
C TRP A 1128 -36.41 35.43 -17.29
N LYS A 1129 -36.40 35.97 -18.52
CA LYS A 1129 -35.89 37.33 -18.78
C LYS A 1129 -36.63 38.39 -17.97
N THR A 1130 -37.97 38.29 -17.89
CA THR A 1130 -38.81 39.22 -17.14
C THR A 1130 -38.49 39.17 -15.65
N LEU A 1131 -38.39 37.96 -15.07
CA LEU A 1131 -38.07 37.76 -13.66
C LEU A 1131 -36.68 38.31 -13.31
N ILE A 1132 -35.65 37.94 -14.09
CA ILE A 1132 -34.26 38.40 -13.89
C ILE A 1132 -34.14 39.92 -14.04
N THR A 1133 -34.83 40.50 -15.04
CA THR A 1133 -34.82 41.95 -15.26
C THR A 1133 -35.49 42.68 -14.11
N TYR A 1134 -36.63 42.17 -13.62
CA TYR A 1134 -37.34 42.74 -12.47
C TYR A 1134 -36.47 42.76 -11.21
N GLU A 1135 -35.85 41.63 -10.84
CA GLU A 1135 -34.98 41.56 -9.66
C GLU A 1135 -33.83 42.56 -9.76
N LYS A 1136 -33.21 42.64 -10.94
CA LYS A 1136 -32.12 43.57 -11.22
C LYS A 1136 -32.58 45.03 -11.10
N GLU A 1137 -33.73 45.39 -11.67
CA GLU A 1137 -34.29 46.74 -11.59
C GLU A 1137 -34.64 47.11 -10.14
N ALA A 1138 -35.16 46.16 -9.35
CA ALA A 1138 -35.59 46.39 -7.98
C ALA A 1138 -34.46 46.42 -6.94
N THR A 1139 -33.41 45.61 -7.11
CA THR A 1139 -32.36 45.41 -6.08
C THR A 1139 -30.94 45.80 -6.52
N GLY A 1140 -30.72 45.96 -7.83
CA GLY A 1140 -29.38 46.14 -8.41
C GLY A 1140 -28.50 44.89 -8.39
N LYS A 1141 -28.99 43.76 -7.87
CA LYS A 1141 -28.29 42.46 -7.75
C LYS A 1141 -29.23 41.31 -8.16
N LEU A 1142 -28.76 40.07 -8.02
CA LEU A 1142 -29.51 38.82 -8.30
C LEU A 1142 -29.43 37.84 -7.11
N ASP A 1143 -29.43 38.39 -5.88
CA ASP A 1143 -29.18 37.60 -4.68
C ASP A 1143 -30.31 36.61 -4.38
N ILE A 1144 -31.56 36.89 -4.80
CA ILE A 1144 -32.70 36.00 -4.66
C ILE A 1144 -32.56 34.81 -5.62
N LEU A 1145 -32.22 35.06 -6.89
CA LEU A 1145 -31.99 33.99 -7.87
C LEU A 1145 -30.81 33.09 -7.47
N PHE A 1146 -29.64 33.66 -7.16
CA PHE A 1146 -28.48 32.87 -6.74
C PHE A 1146 -28.71 32.19 -5.37
N GLY A 1147 -29.51 32.80 -4.49
CA GLY A 1147 -29.98 32.17 -3.26
C GLY A 1147 -30.86 30.95 -3.54
N TYR A 1148 -31.81 31.07 -4.47
CA TYR A 1148 -32.63 29.95 -4.92
C TYR A 1148 -31.80 28.85 -5.59
N PHE A 1149 -30.82 29.18 -6.43
CA PHE A 1149 -29.93 28.17 -7.01
C PHE A 1149 -29.19 27.38 -5.92
N LYS A 1150 -28.73 28.03 -4.85
CA LYS A 1150 -28.13 27.31 -3.71
C LYS A 1150 -29.16 26.44 -2.98
N GLU A 1151 -30.34 26.96 -2.68
CA GLU A 1151 -31.41 26.23 -1.99
C GLU A 1151 -31.98 25.04 -2.78
N SER A 1152 -31.99 25.14 -4.11
CA SER A 1152 -32.46 24.08 -5.01
C SER A 1152 -31.36 23.12 -5.45
N HIS A 1153 -30.18 23.21 -4.81
CA HIS A 1153 -29.00 22.44 -5.14
C HIS A 1153 -28.69 22.45 -6.65
N TYR A 1154 -28.54 23.66 -7.19
CA TYR A 1154 -28.31 23.87 -8.62
C TYR A 1154 -27.02 23.18 -9.12
N PRO A 1155 -27.03 22.57 -10.31
CA PRO A 1155 -28.22 22.07 -11.01
C PRO A 1155 -28.59 20.69 -10.44
N TYR A 1156 -29.87 20.35 -10.47
CA TYR A 1156 -30.36 19.02 -10.08
C TYR A 1156 -31.31 18.48 -11.16
N ILE A 1157 -31.38 17.16 -11.30
CA ILE A 1157 -32.11 16.54 -12.41
C ILE A 1157 -33.63 16.59 -12.17
N CYS A 1158 -34.08 16.22 -10.98
CA CYS A 1158 -35.51 16.14 -10.63
C CYS A 1158 -35.72 16.20 -9.12
N GLY A 1159 -36.91 16.59 -8.64
CA GLY A 1159 -37.27 16.52 -7.20
C GLY A 1159 -37.22 17.85 -6.44
N PHE A 1160 -36.68 18.91 -7.04
CA PHE A 1160 -36.88 20.30 -6.58
C PHE A 1160 -37.74 21.05 -7.59
N SER A 1161 -38.63 21.91 -7.11
CA SER A 1161 -39.58 22.64 -7.96
C SER A 1161 -38.82 23.52 -8.98
N ASN A 1162 -39.18 23.38 -10.27
CA ASN A 1162 -38.57 24.02 -11.46
C ASN A 1162 -37.11 23.67 -11.82
N CYS A 1163 -36.46 22.67 -11.21
CA CYS A 1163 -35.04 22.36 -11.50
C CYS A 1163 -34.78 21.94 -12.96
N GLU A 1164 -35.76 21.31 -13.62
CA GLU A 1164 -35.66 20.88 -15.03
C GLU A 1164 -35.43 22.04 -16.01
N TYR A 1165 -35.78 23.27 -15.62
CA TYR A 1165 -35.69 24.50 -16.41
C TYR A 1165 -34.46 25.36 -16.10
N HIS A 1166 -33.60 24.97 -15.16
CA HIS A 1166 -32.43 25.74 -14.72
C HIS A 1166 -31.48 26.17 -15.85
N TYR A 1167 -31.42 25.42 -16.95
CA TYR A 1167 -30.64 25.75 -18.14
C TYR A 1167 -31.09 27.06 -18.83
N ILE A 1168 -32.35 27.47 -18.66
CA ILE A 1168 -32.92 28.69 -19.26
C ILE A 1168 -32.40 29.96 -18.56
N PRO A 1169 -32.59 30.17 -17.24
CA PRO A 1169 -31.96 31.31 -16.57
C PRO A 1169 -30.43 31.26 -16.67
N THR A 1170 -29.82 30.07 -16.72
CA THR A 1170 -28.38 29.93 -16.97
C THR A 1170 -27.98 30.52 -18.33
N SER A 1171 -28.71 30.19 -19.41
CA SER A 1171 -28.43 30.73 -20.75
C SER A 1171 -28.57 32.25 -20.82
N ILE A 1172 -29.60 32.81 -20.16
CA ILE A 1172 -29.82 34.27 -20.10
C ILE A 1172 -28.67 34.98 -19.39
N LEU A 1173 -28.19 34.43 -18.26
CA LEU A 1173 -27.06 35.00 -17.54
C LEU A 1173 -25.74 34.82 -18.30
N TRP A 1174 -25.60 33.70 -19.03
CA TRP A 1174 -24.42 33.39 -19.83
C TRP A 1174 -24.26 34.34 -21.03
N GLU A 1175 -25.35 34.66 -21.73
CA GLU A 1175 -25.38 35.62 -22.85
C GLU A 1175 -25.14 37.07 -22.37
N ASN A 1176 -25.37 37.37 -21.09
CA ASN A 1176 -25.21 38.71 -20.54
C ASN A 1176 -23.76 38.99 -20.13
N SER A 1177 -23.09 39.91 -20.82
CA SER A 1177 -21.68 40.27 -20.54
C SER A 1177 -21.40 40.71 -19.11
N ASN A 1178 -22.39 41.26 -18.39
CA ASN A 1178 -22.21 41.68 -16.99
C ASN A 1178 -22.31 40.52 -15.98
N TRP A 1179 -22.85 39.37 -16.38
CA TRP A 1179 -23.14 38.24 -15.49
C TRP A 1179 -22.49 36.92 -15.92
N SER A 1180 -21.99 36.84 -17.17
CA SER A 1180 -21.38 35.63 -17.73
C SER A 1180 -20.24 35.07 -16.86
N ASP A 1181 -19.29 35.91 -16.44
CA ASP A 1181 -18.22 35.49 -15.52
C ASP A 1181 -18.79 35.04 -14.17
N LYS A 1182 -19.77 35.77 -13.61
CA LYS A 1182 -20.35 35.43 -12.30
C LYS A 1182 -21.11 34.11 -12.31
N ILE A 1183 -21.87 33.81 -13.36
CA ILE A 1183 -22.59 32.53 -13.47
C ILE A 1183 -21.61 31.37 -13.71
N GLN A 1184 -20.54 31.58 -14.50
CA GLN A 1184 -19.47 30.60 -14.68
C GLN A 1184 -18.78 30.27 -13.36
N ASP A 1185 -18.40 31.29 -12.59
CA ASP A 1185 -17.80 31.12 -11.26
C ASP A 1185 -18.76 30.39 -10.31
N PHE A 1186 -20.05 30.74 -10.34
CA PHE A 1186 -21.06 30.06 -9.54
C PHE A 1186 -21.21 28.58 -9.92
N ILE A 1187 -21.26 28.25 -11.22
CA ILE A 1187 -21.33 26.87 -11.71
C ILE A 1187 -20.09 26.07 -11.29
N MET A 1188 -18.90 26.66 -11.38
CA MET A 1188 -17.65 26.01 -10.92
C MET A 1188 -17.57 25.85 -9.40
N GLU A 1189 -18.32 26.63 -8.62
CA GLU A 1189 -18.38 26.55 -7.17
C GLU A 1189 -19.45 25.58 -6.66
N GLN A 1190 -20.61 25.53 -7.33
CA GLN A 1190 -21.81 24.80 -6.90
C GLN A 1190 -22.12 23.55 -7.74
N GLY A 1191 -21.36 23.30 -8.81
CA GLY A 1191 -21.63 22.21 -9.73
C GLY A 1191 -21.56 20.82 -9.07
N GLY A 1192 -22.43 19.92 -9.53
CA GLY A 1192 -22.46 18.49 -9.16
C GLY A 1192 -22.70 17.61 -10.38
N HIS A 1193 -23.17 16.37 -10.18
CA HIS A 1193 -23.33 15.35 -11.24
C HIS A 1193 -24.27 15.77 -12.39
N ALA A 1194 -25.22 16.67 -12.15
CA ALA A 1194 -26.15 17.17 -13.18
C ALA A 1194 -25.59 18.36 -14.00
N SER A 1195 -24.41 18.89 -13.65
CA SER A 1195 -23.91 20.13 -14.24
C SER A 1195 -23.59 20.02 -15.71
N LEU A 1196 -22.96 18.93 -16.13
CA LEU A 1196 -22.65 18.71 -17.55
C LEU A 1196 -23.94 18.69 -18.38
N TYR A 1197 -24.97 18.00 -17.90
CA TYR A 1197 -26.29 17.96 -18.54
C TYR A 1197 -26.94 19.35 -18.63
N ASN A 1198 -26.92 20.13 -17.55
CA ASN A 1198 -27.46 21.49 -17.56
C ASN A 1198 -26.75 22.40 -18.58
N ILE A 1199 -25.43 22.28 -18.72
CA ILE A 1199 -24.65 23.01 -19.74
C ILE A 1199 -25.00 22.54 -21.14
N ILE A 1200 -25.16 21.22 -21.37
CA ILE A 1200 -25.58 20.68 -22.67
C ILE A 1200 -26.93 21.27 -23.10
N LYS A 1201 -27.94 21.31 -22.21
CA LYS A 1201 -29.24 21.96 -22.49
C LYS A 1201 -29.11 23.46 -22.72
N MET A 1202 -28.26 24.13 -21.95
CA MET A 1202 -28.02 25.57 -22.09
C MET A 1202 -27.44 25.89 -23.48
N CYS A 1203 -26.48 25.10 -23.98
CA CYS A 1203 -25.89 25.24 -25.30
C CYS A 1203 -26.93 25.25 -26.42
N THR A 1204 -27.98 24.42 -26.30
CA THR A 1204 -29.12 24.40 -27.23
C THR A 1204 -29.91 25.70 -27.23
N VAL A 1205 -30.07 26.35 -26.07
CA VAL A 1205 -30.82 27.62 -25.96
C VAL A 1205 -30.05 28.81 -26.53
N ILE A 1206 -28.72 28.78 -26.44
CA ILE A 1206 -27.84 29.86 -26.95
C ILE A 1206 -27.33 29.61 -28.38
N GLY A 1207 -27.45 28.37 -28.90
CA GLY A 1207 -26.95 27.99 -30.22
C GLY A 1207 -25.43 27.77 -30.29
N GLU A 1208 -24.77 27.42 -29.19
CA GLU A 1208 -23.32 27.20 -29.11
C GLU A 1208 -22.96 25.72 -29.32
N ASP A 1209 -23.04 25.26 -30.57
CA ASP A 1209 -22.88 23.85 -30.94
C ASP A 1209 -21.50 23.27 -30.57
N SER A 1210 -20.43 24.02 -30.81
CA SER A 1210 -19.06 23.55 -30.53
C SER A 1210 -18.86 23.28 -29.03
N LEU A 1211 -19.47 24.11 -28.19
CA LEU A 1211 -19.47 23.95 -26.75
C LEU A 1211 -20.33 22.75 -26.35
N GLY A 1212 -21.55 22.65 -26.88
CA GLY A 1212 -22.47 21.54 -26.61
C GLY A 1212 -21.85 20.17 -26.88
N LYS A 1213 -21.19 20.01 -28.04
CA LYS A 1213 -20.44 18.79 -28.42
C LYS A 1213 -19.37 18.43 -27.40
N LYS A 1214 -18.56 19.40 -26.99
CA LYS A 1214 -17.45 19.20 -26.06
C LYS A 1214 -17.93 18.66 -24.70
N TYR A 1215 -19.02 19.21 -24.17
CA TYR A 1215 -19.60 18.76 -22.90
C TYR A 1215 -20.29 17.39 -23.05
N PHE A 1216 -20.98 17.15 -24.17
CA PHE A 1216 -21.62 15.87 -24.45
C PHE A 1216 -20.62 14.71 -24.57
N GLU A 1217 -19.54 14.89 -25.32
CA GLU A 1217 -18.49 13.88 -25.47
C GLU A 1217 -17.82 13.55 -24.14
N GLN A 1218 -17.51 14.57 -23.33
CA GLN A 1218 -16.96 14.37 -22.00
C GLN A 1218 -17.93 13.62 -21.09
N PHE A 1219 -19.22 13.97 -21.15
CA PHE A 1219 -20.25 13.32 -20.34
C PHE A 1219 -20.38 11.83 -20.68
N ILE A 1220 -20.34 11.45 -21.97
CA ILE A 1220 -20.28 10.04 -22.37
C ILE A 1220 -19.05 9.35 -21.77
N ARG A 1221 -17.85 9.94 -21.88
CA ARG A 1221 -16.61 9.34 -21.36
C ARG A 1221 -16.65 9.12 -19.84
N LEU A 1222 -17.27 10.05 -19.10
CA LEU A 1222 -17.46 9.91 -17.65
C LEU A 1222 -18.48 8.83 -17.29
N CYS A 1223 -19.59 8.73 -18.04
CA CYS A 1223 -20.54 7.63 -17.89
C CYS A 1223 -19.89 6.27 -18.18
N GLU A 1224 -19.01 6.20 -19.17
CA GLU A 1224 -18.23 4.99 -19.46
C GLU A 1224 -17.27 4.59 -18.32
N LEU A 1225 -16.68 5.56 -17.63
CA LEU A 1225 -15.84 5.32 -16.43
C LEU A 1225 -16.67 4.75 -15.26
N LEU A 1226 -17.94 5.17 -15.12
CA LEU A 1226 -18.85 4.61 -14.13
C LEU A 1226 -19.18 3.15 -14.44
N VAL A 1227 -19.60 2.90 -15.69
CA VAL A 1227 -20.19 1.62 -16.09
C VAL A 1227 -19.13 0.54 -16.31
N PHE A 1228 -18.00 0.85 -16.94
CA PHE A 1228 -17.04 -0.18 -17.31
C PHE A 1228 -15.90 -0.31 -16.29
N GLU A 1229 -15.28 -1.51 -16.26
CA GLU A 1229 -14.07 -1.79 -15.47
C GLU A 1229 -12.83 -1.21 -16.14
#